data_AF-A0A511CCV2-F1
#
_entry.id   AF-A0A511CCV2-F1
#
_cell.length_a   1.000
_cell.length_b   1.000
_cell.length_c   1.000
_cell.angle_alpha   90.00
_cell.angle_beta   90.00
_cell.angle_gamma   90.00
#
_symmetry.space_group_name_H-M   'P 1'
#
loop_
_entity.id
_entity.type
_entity.pdbx_description
1 polymer ?
#
loop_
_entity_poly.entity_id
_entity_poly.type
_entity_poly.pdbx_seq_one_letter_code
_entity_poly.pdbx_strand_id
1 'polypeptide(L)'
;MFHSNINTYEIMKTKMYKYLMLSLLLGLVASCSDDFLQEKKQYQFVDDHFYESEKYMTWYVNNLYYDYFNAYVDPRSSVVGLYTTAQTGDTEEVGGTISNWINPNMTLTNATDANGYYGAALSTSIPVSPYNRIRDCNEVIQNIDAKSANLSETFRNGVKGQMYYLRALQYYDLMRTYGGVPIVTTVQNATNDDPTIQVPRSPVADVVALIVADLDKAAALLPSNWDTANYGRFTKGAAMAQKSRVLLTYASPLFNKNWDTDNTRWQAALDAGLAAETQLTTDGYGLYGTTAKQWSEMFYINDNKKINEAITVRLLGTGTTSLDRNNSWEKAMRLKSQGGSGKVLAPKEMIDLFPMNDGSRPTNASGTAINGYNPFIFFKNRDPRFYRTFAFSGSYWPYTNTVTSQVVEATVWAYRYNKTATTYGYAKANNQENDVASPAFIRKMSNPTASNTSNFQYSGTDIIEYRYAELLLNIAECYAAKGDIANTLVYLGKIRNRVGIPSANNYGIGTLADKYKAIEAVLYERRVELAYEGKRFWDIQRWMLYNDDATANNTTCAKLGLAPINGTKRTGNYLNYKVGNVSADPLVTQRAAISVDPDAATATFNAQITALETFYNTYFVLVAPSTPMDAVNNVGVTIDWKQNYYISGISNTVLSLNPWLQQTIGWKDANGSDGTFNYQN
;
A
#
# COMPACT_ATOMS: atom_id res chain seq x y z
N MET A 1 2.84 19.97 96.96
CA MET A 1 1.97 18.84 96.52
C MET A 1 1.91 18.70 94.99
N PHE A 2 3.04 18.88 94.28
CA PHE A 2 3.10 18.86 92.81
C PHE A 2 3.59 17.53 92.19
N HIS A 3 3.75 16.47 93.01
CA HIS A 3 4.33 15.20 92.56
C HIS A 3 3.33 14.05 92.40
N SER A 4 2.02 14.27 92.61
CA SER A 4 0.99 13.21 92.46
C SER A 4 0.25 13.22 91.11
N ASN A 5 0.39 14.26 90.29
CA ASN A 5 -0.40 14.42 89.06
C ASN A 5 0.33 14.04 87.76
N ILE A 6 1.63 13.72 87.82
CA ILE A 6 2.42 13.37 86.62
C ILE A 6 2.20 11.89 86.22
N ASN A 7 2.08 10.98 87.20
CA ASN A 7 1.93 9.55 86.91
C ASN A 7 0.58 9.19 86.29
N THR A 8 -0.50 9.91 86.62
CA THR A 8 -1.83 9.63 86.07
C THR A 8 -1.93 10.04 84.59
N TYR A 9 -1.20 11.08 84.18
CA TYR A 9 -1.22 11.61 82.81
C TYR A 9 -0.46 10.70 81.82
N GLU A 10 0.66 10.11 82.23
CA GLU A 10 1.44 9.14 81.43
C GLU A 10 0.69 7.82 81.23
N ILE A 11 -0.02 7.33 82.26
CA ILE A 11 -0.83 6.11 82.17
C ILE A 11 -2.03 6.31 81.23
N MET A 12 -2.67 7.49 81.23
CA MET A 12 -3.78 7.81 80.32
C MET A 12 -3.31 7.93 78.86
N LYS A 13 -2.17 8.57 78.59
CA LYS A 13 -1.59 8.63 77.23
C LYS A 13 -1.27 7.24 76.69
N THR A 14 -0.65 6.38 77.51
CA THR A 14 -0.28 5.01 77.09
C THR A 14 -1.51 4.15 76.76
N LYS A 15 -2.62 4.31 77.51
CA LYS A 15 -3.88 3.64 77.19
C LYS A 15 -4.55 4.24 75.95
N MET A 16 -4.54 5.56 75.78
CA MET A 16 -5.07 6.24 74.60
C MET A 16 -4.35 5.82 73.32
N TYR A 17 -3.01 5.72 73.33
CA TYR A 17 -2.22 5.22 72.19
C TYR A 17 -2.48 3.75 71.89
N LYS A 18 -2.73 2.91 72.90
CA LYS A 18 -3.13 1.50 72.69
C LYS A 18 -4.51 1.39 72.07
N TYR A 19 -5.49 2.20 72.48
CA TYR A 19 -6.82 2.21 71.86
C TYR A 19 -6.81 2.83 70.45
N LEU A 20 -5.98 3.86 70.20
CA LEU A 20 -5.76 4.42 68.87
C LEU A 20 -5.03 3.44 67.93
N MET A 21 -4.05 2.68 68.43
CA MET A 21 -3.41 1.63 67.63
C MET A 21 -4.34 0.45 67.36
N LEU A 22 -5.19 0.07 68.32
CA LEU A 22 -6.15 -1.02 68.13
C LEU A 22 -7.29 -0.62 67.18
N SER A 23 -7.74 0.64 67.20
CA SER A 23 -8.73 1.15 66.23
C SER A 23 -8.12 1.34 64.84
N LEU A 24 -6.84 1.70 64.72
CA LEU A 24 -6.12 1.76 63.45
C LEU A 24 -5.87 0.35 62.87
N LEU A 25 -5.60 -0.65 63.72
CA LEU A 25 -5.47 -2.06 63.30
C LEU A 25 -6.82 -2.67 62.87
N LEU A 26 -7.92 -2.32 63.55
CA LEU A 26 -9.27 -2.76 63.18
C LEU A 26 -9.81 -2.06 61.91
N GLY A 27 -9.31 -0.86 61.58
CA GLY A 27 -9.61 -0.18 60.30
C GLY A 27 -8.85 -0.76 59.10
N LEU A 28 -7.73 -1.47 59.32
CA LEU A 28 -6.91 -2.06 58.25
C LEU A 28 -7.43 -3.42 57.75
N VAL A 29 -8.38 -4.04 58.45
CA VAL A 29 -9.01 -5.33 58.03
C VAL A 29 -10.37 -5.16 57.34
N ALA A 30 -10.87 -3.93 57.21
CA ALA A 30 -12.18 -3.64 56.58
C ALA A 30 -12.08 -2.85 55.25
N SER A 31 -10.88 -2.66 54.69
CA SER A 31 -10.65 -1.84 53.48
C SER A 31 -10.12 -2.61 52.26
N CYS A 32 -10.18 -3.95 52.27
CA CYS A 32 -10.04 -4.74 51.05
C CYS A 32 -11.39 -5.39 50.76
N SER A 33 -12.33 -4.62 50.22
CA SER A 33 -13.38 -5.24 49.41
C SER A 33 -12.70 -5.82 48.17
N ASP A 34 -12.95 -7.10 47.88
CA ASP A 34 -12.47 -7.76 46.65
C ASP A 34 -12.88 -6.99 45.36
N ASP A 35 -13.83 -6.04 45.46
CA ASP A 35 -14.20 -5.09 44.40
C ASP A 35 -13.03 -4.24 43.87
N PHE A 36 -12.03 -3.89 44.70
CA PHE A 36 -10.86 -3.14 44.20
C PHE A 36 -9.98 -3.99 43.26
N LEU A 37 -10.03 -5.33 43.41
CA LEU A 37 -9.37 -6.26 42.49
C LEU A 37 -10.23 -6.57 41.27
N GLN A 38 -11.56 -6.37 41.32
CA GLN A 38 -12.43 -6.47 40.15
C GLN A 38 -12.30 -5.27 39.20
N GLU A 39 -11.79 -4.12 39.67
CA GLU A 39 -11.62 -2.92 38.86
C GLU A 39 -10.25 -2.75 38.16
N LYS A 40 -9.42 -3.81 38.08
CA LYS A 40 -8.41 -3.86 37.01
C LYS A 40 -9.04 -4.33 35.70
N LYS A 41 -9.98 -3.53 35.18
CA LYS A 41 -10.44 -3.70 33.79
C LYS A 41 -9.28 -3.41 32.85
N GLN A 42 -8.68 -4.47 32.30
CA GLN A 42 -7.82 -4.37 31.14
C GLN A 42 -8.70 -3.99 29.95
N TYR A 43 -8.66 -2.72 29.53
CA TYR A 43 -9.41 -2.15 28.41
C TYR A 43 -9.09 -2.77 27.02
N GLN A 44 -8.39 -3.90 26.97
CA GLN A 44 -7.95 -4.56 25.73
C GLN A 44 -8.45 -6.00 25.59
N PHE A 45 -9.36 -6.48 26.45
CA PHE A 45 -10.07 -7.74 26.25
C PHE A 45 -11.54 -7.49 25.90
N VAL A 46 -12.11 -8.37 25.09
CA VAL A 46 -13.55 -8.37 24.81
C VAL A 46 -14.27 -8.73 26.11
N ASP A 47 -14.81 -7.73 26.78
CA ASP A 47 -15.74 -7.93 27.90
C ASP A 47 -17.06 -8.49 27.37
N ASP A 48 -17.71 -9.33 28.18
CA ASP A 48 -18.97 -9.97 27.79
C ASP A 48 -20.07 -8.95 27.50
N HIS A 49 -19.94 -7.75 28.07
CA HIS A 49 -20.79 -6.60 27.79
C HIS A 49 -20.87 -6.21 26.30
N PHE A 50 -19.82 -6.45 25.50
CA PHE A 50 -19.87 -6.15 24.06
C PHE A 50 -20.91 -7.01 23.33
N TYR A 51 -21.18 -8.22 23.82
CA TYR A 51 -22.12 -9.16 23.20
C TYR A 51 -23.59 -8.85 23.55
N GLU A 52 -23.85 -7.98 24.52
CA GLU A 52 -25.21 -7.71 25.03
C GLU A 52 -26.05 -6.84 24.07
N SER A 53 -25.43 -6.02 23.21
CA SER A 53 -26.14 -5.12 22.29
C SER A 53 -25.45 -4.99 20.93
N GLU A 54 -26.26 -4.78 19.88
CA GLU A 54 -25.74 -4.51 18.53
C GLU A 54 -24.84 -3.25 18.50
N LYS A 55 -25.15 -2.26 19.33
CA LYS A 55 -24.38 -1.02 19.47
C LYS A 55 -22.96 -1.28 19.99
N TYR A 56 -22.83 -2.04 21.08
CA TYR A 56 -21.52 -2.30 21.68
C TYR A 56 -20.69 -3.22 20.80
N MET A 57 -21.28 -4.26 20.22
CA MET A 57 -20.58 -5.10 19.26
C MET A 57 -20.15 -4.31 18.02
N THR A 58 -20.96 -3.36 17.54
CA THR A 58 -20.57 -2.47 16.44
C THR A 58 -19.37 -1.60 16.80
N TRP A 59 -19.30 -1.08 18.02
CA TRP A 59 -18.12 -0.34 18.48
C TRP A 59 -16.87 -1.20 18.52
N TYR A 60 -16.98 -2.44 19.01
CA TYR A 60 -15.87 -3.38 19.02
C TYR A 60 -15.37 -3.66 17.59
N VAL A 61 -16.28 -3.98 16.66
CA VAL A 61 -15.93 -4.19 15.25
C VAL A 61 -15.27 -2.93 14.67
N ASN A 62 -15.79 -1.73 14.93
CA ASN A 62 -15.19 -0.49 14.44
C ASN A 62 -13.76 -0.29 14.99
N ASN A 63 -13.51 -0.64 16.25
CA ASN A 63 -12.17 -0.59 16.82
C ASN A 63 -11.21 -1.55 16.10
N LEU A 64 -11.66 -2.75 15.72
CA LEU A 64 -10.84 -3.66 14.93
C LEU A 64 -10.50 -3.09 13.55
N TYR A 65 -11.45 -2.45 12.85
CA TYR A 65 -11.11 -1.73 11.61
C TYR A 65 -10.09 -0.62 11.85
N TYR A 66 -10.15 0.07 12.99
CA TYR A 66 -9.13 1.05 13.35
C TYR A 66 -7.76 0.39 13.56
N ASP A 67 -7.66 -0.68 14.36
CA ASP A 67 -6.40 -1.38 14.64
C ASP A 67 -5.78 -2.04 13.39
N TYR A 68 -6.62 -2.40 12.42
CA TYR A 68 -6.16 -2.92 11.14
C TYR A 68 -5.68 -1.83 10.20
N PHE A 69 -6.33 -0.66 10.14
CA PHE A 69 -6.21 0.28 9.02
C PHE A 69 -5.86 1.73 9.38
N ASN A 70 -5.66 2.09 10.66
CA ASN A 70 -5.37 3.48 11.05
C ASN A 70 -4.11 4.07 10.39
N ALA A 71 -3.09 3.25 10.16
CA ALA A 71 -1.87 3.65 9.47
C ALA A 71 -2.01 3.66 7.94
N TYR A 72 -3.13 3.19 7.37
CA TYR A 72 -3.34 3.17 5.92
C TYR A 72 -3.76 4.54 5.39
N VAL A 73 -2.78 5.43 5.28
CA VAL A 73 -2.98 6.85 4.93
C VAL A 73 -2.12 7.30 3.75
N ASP A 74 -1.51 6.37 3.04
CA ASP A 74 -0.80 6.60 1.77
C ASP A 74 -1.21 5.51 0.78
N PRO A 75 -1.64 5.85 -0.44
CA PRO A 75 -2.09 4.87 -1.44
C PRO A 75 -1.02 3.86 -1.87
N ARG A 76 0.27 4.15 -1.61
CA ARG A 76 1.39 3.27 -1.93
C ARG A 76 1.68 2.24 -0.84
N SER A 77 1.12 2.43 0.35
CA SER A 77 1.27 1.51 1.47
C SER A 77 0.41 0.26 1.26
N SER A 78 0.89 -0.91 1.72
CA SER A 78 0.23 -2.17 1.36
C SER A 78 0.19 -3.26 2.42
N VAL A 79 0.97 -3.19 3.51
CA VAL A 79 1.02 -4.22 4.57
C VAL A 79 0.11 -3.84 5.74
N VAL A 80 -0.85 -4.71 6.08
CA VAL A 80 -1.84 -4.51 7.14
C VAL A 80 -1.16 -4.19 8.46
N GLY A 81 -1.43 -3.00 8.98
CA GLY A 81 -0.93 -2.54 10.26
C GLY A 81 0.43 -1.86 10.27
N LEU A 82 1.26 -2.10 9.26
CA LEU A 82 2.51 -1.34 9.11
C LEU A 82 2.32 -0.14 8.19
N TYR A 83 1.61 -0.34 7.08
CA TYR A 83 1.32 0.64 6.03
C TYR A 83 2.45 1.64 5.78
N THR A 84 3.66 1.14 5.58
CA THR A 84 4.80 1.95 5.17
C THR A 84 4.92 1.97 3.64
N THR A 85 5.68 2.94 3.13
CA THR A 85 5.99 3.07 1.71
C THR A 85 7.35 2.45 1.35
N ALA A 86 7.96 1.70 2.27
CA ALA A 86 9.30 1.13 2.09
C ALA A 86 9.34 0.20 0.87
N GLN A 87 8.37 -0.70 0.77
CA GLN A 87 8.22 -1.64 -0.34
C GLN A 87 8.10 -0.94 -1.70
N THR A 88 7.43 0.21 -1.76
CA THR A 88 7.35 0.98 -3.02
C THR A 88 8.70 1.56 -3.40
N GLY A 89 9.50 1.98 -2.41
CA GLY A 89 10.88 2.44 -2.60
C GLY A 89 11.85 1.33 -3.03
N ASP A 90 11.47 0.06 -2.92
CA ASP A 90 12.24 -1.09 -3.42
C ASP A 90 11.87 -1.45 -4.87
N THR A 91 10.97 -0.69 -5.49
CA THR A 91 10.57 -0.88 -6.90
C THR A 91 11.11 0.24 -7.80
N GLU A 92 10.92 0.09 -9.10
CA GLU A 92 11.21 1.13 -10.07
C GLU A 92 10.21 2.30 -10.09
N GLU A 93 9.10 2.24 -9.32
CA GLU A 93 8.05 3.29 -9.39
C GLU A 93 8.51 4.65 -8.85
N VAL A 94 9.30 4.65 -7.77
CA VAL A 94 9.72 5.84 -7.04
C VAL A 94 11.23 5.81 -6.86
N GLY A 95 11.91 6.89 -7.23
CA GLY A 95 13.37 7.03 -7.09
C GLY A 95 13.80 7.83 -5.86
N GLY A 96 15.11 7.83 -5.58
CA GLY A 96 15.67 8.65 -4.51
C GLY A 96 15.80 7.96 -3.16
N THR A 97 15.49 6.66 -3.06
CA THR A 97 15.60 5.89 -1.82
C THR A 97 16.23 4.53 -2.10
N ILE A 98 17.43 4.29 -1.57
CA ILE A 98 18.08 2.97 -1.58
C ILE A 98 17.94 2.38 -0.18
N SER A 99 17.00 1.47 -0.01
CA SER A 99 16.85 0.72 1.24
C SER A 99 17.94 -0.35 1.36
N ASN A 100 18.10 -0.92 2.56
CA ASN A 100 19.03 -2.03 2.79
C ASN A 100 18.72 -3.27 1.93
N TRP A 101 17.47 -3.43 1.46
CA TRP A 101 17.03 -4.58 0.66
C TRP A 101 17.46 -4.52 -0.79
N ILE A 102 17.75 -3.32 -1.30
CA ILE A 102 18.20 -3.10 -2.69
C ILE A 102 19.60 -2.48 -2.77
N ASN A 103 20.27 -2.32 -1.62
CA ASN A 103 21.60 -1.74 -1.54
C ASN A 103 22.67 -2.79 -1.87
N PRO A 104 23.48 -2.60 -2.93
CA PRO A 104 24.50 -3.59 -3.31
C PRO A 104 25.64 -3.72 -2.29
N ASN A 105 25.78 -2.76 -1.37
CA ASN A 105 26.78 -2.80 -0.31
C ASN A 105 26.29 -3.53 0.95
N MET A 106 25.07 -4.11 0.92
CA MET A 106 24.46 -4.80 2.05
C MET A 106 24.03 -6.21 1.67
N THR A 107 24.09 -7.12 2.64
CA THR A 107 23.55 -8.47 2.51
C THR A 107 22.94 -8.84 3.85
N LEU A 108 21.64 -9.13 3.85
CA LEU A 108 20.82 -9.37 5.03
C LEU A 108 20.52 -10.87 5.09
N THR A 109 21.14 -11.56 6.05
CA THR A 109 20.96 -13.01 6.16
C THR A 109 20.69 -13.45 7.57
N ASN A 110 20.93 -12.60 8.57
CA ASN A 110 20.78 -12.99 9.96
C ASN A 110 19.36 -12.74 10.44
N ALA A 111 18.93 -13.47 11.48
CA ALA A 111 17.62 -13.24 12.11
C ALA A 111 17.45 -11.79 12.65
N THR A 112 18.54 -11.09 12.94
CA THR A 112 18.53 -9.67 13.33
C THR A 112 18.17 -8.72 12.19
N ASP A 113 18.38 -9.16 10.94
CA ASP A 113 18.15 -8.36 9.74
C ASP A 113 16.72 -8.58 9.20
N ALA A 114 16.04 -9.62 9.69
CA ALA A 114 14.73 -10.03 9.22
C ALA A 114 13.60 -9.06 9.66
N ASN A 115 12.48 -9.10 8.92
CA ASN A 115 11.35 -8.21 9.16
C ASN A 115 10.65 -8.55 10.50
N GLY A 116 10.42 -7.54 11.34
CA GLY A 116 9.71 -7.68 12.63
C GLY A 116 8.19 -7.82 12.55
N TYR A 117 7.60 -7.87 11.35
CA TYR A 117 6.14 -7.90 11.16
C TYR A 117 5.46 -9.09 11.86
N TYR A 118 6.13 -10.25 11.91
CA TYR A 118 5.62 -11.50 12.47
C TYR A 118 5.03 -11.34 13.88
N GLY A 119 5.69 -10.54 14.71
CA GLY A 119 5.33 -10.32 16.11
C GLY A 119 6.49 -9.77 16.92
N ALA A 120 6.19 -9.32 18.14
CA ALA A 120 7.15 -8.83 19.11
C ALA A 120 6.99 -9.55 20.45
N ALA A 121 8.00 -9.45 21.31
CA ALA A 121 7.90 -9.91 22.70
C ALA A 121 6.72 -9.23 23.40
N LEU A 122 6.06 -9.95 24.32
CA LEU A 122 5.03 -9.36 25.18
C LEU A 122 5.64 -8.20 25.98
N SER A 123 4.95 -7.06 25.98
CA SER A 123 5.35 -5.86 26.71
C SER A 123 4.28 -5.51 27.75
N THR A 124 4.50 -4.45 28.53
CA THR A 124 3.51 -3.97 29.51
C THR A 124 2.18 -3.55 28.85
N SER A 125 2.19 -3.26 27.54
CA SER A 125 1.01 -3.15 26.69
C SER A 125 1.01 -4.25 25.62
N ILE A 126 -0.19 -4.68 25.19
CA ILE A 126 -0.32 -5.62 24.06
C ILE A 126 -0.17 -4.80 22.77
N PRO A 127 0.90 -5.00 21.98
CA PRO A 127 1.09 -4.24 20.75
C PRO A 127 0.08 -4.71 19.70
N VAL A 128 -0.35 -3.83 18.79
CA VAL A 128 -1.14 -4.28 17.64
C VAL A 128 -0.21 -5.02 16.68
N SER A 129 -0.32 -6.35 16.66
CA SER A 129 0.51 -7.26 15.86
C SER A 129 -0.37 -8.27 15.10
N PRO A 130 0.17 -8.98 14.09
CA PRO A 130 -0.63 -9.92 13.30
C PRO A 130 -1.39 -10.95 14.13
N TYR A 131 -0.73 -11.61 15.09
CA TYR A 131 -1.38 -12.66 15.88
C TYR A 131 -2.34 -12.10 16.94
N ASN A 132 -2.15 -10.87 17.41
CA ASN A 132 -3.14 -10.21 18.28
C ASN A 132 -4.42 -9.90 17.50
N ARG A 133 -4.30 -9.38 16.28
CA ARG A 133 -5.43 -9.17 15.37
C ARG A 133 -6.16 -10.47 14.99
N ILE A 134 -5.42 -11.56 14.79
CA ILE A 134 -6.00 -12.89 14.57
C ILE A 134 -6.76 -13.35 15.81
N ARG A 135 -6.16 -13.17 16.99
CA ARG A 135 -6.79 -13.51 18.27
C ARG A 135 -8.10 -12.76 18.47
N ASP A 136 -8.14 -11.46 18.17
CA ASP A 136 -9.37 -10.65 18.28
C ASP A 136 -10.50 -11.18 17.38
N CYS A 137 -10.17 -11.57 16.15
CA CYS A 137 -11.13 -12.19 15.24
C CYS A 137 -11.60 -13.55 15.79
N ASN A 138 -10.68 -14.37 16.30
CA ASN A 138 -10.99 -15.68 16.88
C ASN A 138 -11.95 -15.56 18.07
N GLU A 139 -11.73 -14.55 18.94
CA GLU A 139 -12.57 -14.30 20.11
C GLU A 139 -14.02 -14.05 19.70
N VAL A 140 -14.25 -13.16 18.73
CA VAL A 140 -15.62 -12.87 18.26
C VAL A 140 -16.24 -14.09 17.57
N ILE A 141 -15.49 -14.76 16.68
CA ILE A 141 -15.99 -15.92 15.93
C ILE A 141 -16.46 -17.03 16.86
N GLN A 142 -15.75 -17.30 17.95
CA GLN A 142 -16.09 -18.36 18.90
C GLN A 142 -17.29 -18.01 19.79
N ASN A 143 -17.46 -16.73 20.14
CA ASN A 143 -18.38 -16.35 21.21
C ASN A 143 -19.69 -15.72 20.72
N ILE A 144 -19.70 -15.06 19.55
CA ILE A 144 -20.83 -14.23 19.10
C ILE A 144 -22.17 -14.98 19.06
N ASP A 145 -22.19 -16.24 18.66
CA ASP A 145 -23.44 -17.02 18.58
C ASP A 145 -23.99 -17.39 19.96
N ALA A 146 -23.11 -17.72 20.91
CA ALA A 146 -23.51 -18.11 22.27
C ALA A 146 -23.82 -16.89 23.14
N LYS A 147 -22.97 -15.86 23.10
CA LYS A 147 -23.04 -14.69 23.99
C LYS A 147 -23.98 -13.58 23.49
N SER A 148 -24.32 -13.57 22.20
CA SER A 148 -25.28 -12.62 21.61
C SER A 148 -26.54 -13.30 21.08
N ALA A 149 -26.99 -14.39 21.71
CA ALA A 149 -28.20 -15.11 21.32
C ALA A 149 -29.47 -14.23 21.33
N ASN A 150 -29.45 -13.14 22.12
CA ASN A 150 -30.50 -12.13 22.18
C ASN A 150 -30.51 -11.13 21.00
N LEU A 151 -29.44 -11.08 20.19
CA LEU A 151 -29.35 -10.18 19.03
C LEU A 151 -29.92 -10.84 17.76
N SER A 152 -30.09 -10.07 16.69
CA SER A 152 -30.58 -10.62 15.42
C SER A 152 -29.54 -11.54 14.76
N GLU A 153 -29.99 -12.63 14.14
CA GLU A 153 -29.09 -13.56 13.44
C GLU A 153 -28.40 -12.87 12.26
N THR A 154 -29.11 -12.00 11.53
CA THR A 154 -28.55 -11.18 10.45
C THR A 154 -27.39 -10.31 10.95
N PHE A 155 -27.54 -9.66 12.10
CA PHE A 155 -26.46 -8.87 12.71
C PHE A 155 -25.27 -9.76 13.08
N ARG A 156 -25.50 -10.86 13.80
CA ARG A 156 -24.42 -11.80 14.17
C ARG A 156 -23.68 -12.35 12.96
N ASN A 157 -24.40 -12.72 11.90
CA ASN A 157 -23.80 -13.19 10.65
C ASN A 157 -22.97 -12.08 9.98
N GLY A 158 -23.48 -10.85 9.93
CA GLY A 158 -22.72 -9.70 9.42
C GLY A 158 -21.43 -9.42 10.22
N VAL A 159 -21.46 -9.60 11.54
CA VAL A 159 -20.26 -9.50 12.39
C VAL A 159 -19.28 -10.64 12.08
N LYS A 160 -19.74 -11.90 12.09
CA LYS A 160 -18.90 -13.08 11.77
C LYS A 160 -18.24 -12.97 10.40
N GLY A 161 -19.00 -12.56 9.38
CA GLY A 161 -18.50 -12.38 8.02
C GLY A 161 -17.34 -11.38 7.96
N GLN A 162 -17.43 -10.26 8.68
CA GLN A 162 -16.35 -9.28 8.77
C GLN A 162 -15.12 -9.84 9.49
N MET A 163 -15.30 -10.65 10.55
CA MET A 163 -14.18 -11.26 11.28
C MET A 163 -13.44 -12.30 10.43
N TYR A 164 -14.16 -13.12 9.68
CA TYR A 164 -13.53 -14.05 8.73
C TYR A 164 -12.75 -13.31 7.65
N TYR A 165 -13.29 -12.22 7.11
CA TYR A 165 -12.56 -11.39 6.13
C TYR A 165 -11.27 -10.81 6.73
N LEU A 166 -11.35 -10.19 7.91
CA LEU A 166 -10.20 -9.58 8.59
C LEU A 166 -9.11 -10.62 8.90
N ARG A 167 -9.50 -11.78 9.43
CA ARG A 167 -8.58 -12.88 9.71
C ARG A 167 -7.90 -13.41 8.44
N ALA A 168 -8.67 -13.58 7.36
CA ALA A 168 -8.15 -13.98 6.06
C ALA A 168 -7.15 -12.95 5.52
N LEU A 169 -7.43 -11.66 5.65
CA LEU A 169 -6.55 -10.58 5.21
C LEU A 169 -5.23 -10.58 6.00
N GLN A 170 -5.29 -10.78 7.33
CA GLN A 170 -4.10 -10.85 8.16
C GLN A 170 -3.24 -12.09 7.84
N TYR A 171 -3.86 -13.25 7.61
CA TYR A 171 -3.13 -14.44 7.16
C TYR A 171 -2.56 -14.30 5.75
N TYR A 172 -3.25 -13.59 4.84
CA TYR A 172 -2.72 -13.32 3.51
C TYR A 172 -1.42 -12.50 3.57
N ASP A 173 -1.34 -11.51 4.45
CA ASP A 173 -0.14 -10.70 4.66
C ASP A 173 1.03 -11.48 5.28
N LEU A 174 0.71 -12.34 6.24
CA LEU A 174 1.69 -13.28 6.79
C LEU A 174 2.19 -14.25 5.72
N MET A 175 1.28 -14.80 4.90
CA MET A 175 1.61 -15.72 3.81
C MET A 175 2.57 -15.09 2.80
N ARG A 176 2.26 -13.90 2.29
CA ARG A 176 3.10 -13.23 1.28
C ARG A 176 4.43 -12.70 1.84
N THR A 177 4.55 -12.54 3.16
CA THR A 177 5.78 -12.08 3.81
C THR A 177 6.68 -13.24 4.25
N TYR A 178 6.09 -14.34 4.74
CA TYR A 178 6.81 -15.42 5.42
C TYR A 178 6.56 -16.82 4.81
N GLY A 179 5.62 -16.96 3.88
CA GLY A 179 5.16 -18.26 3.39
C GLY A 179 4.31 -18.97 4.43
N GLY A 180 4.63 -20.24 4.73
CA GLY A 180 3.93 -20.98 5.77
C GLY A 180 4.13 -20.39 7.17
N VAL A 181 3.05 -20.31 7.94
CA VAL A 181 3.00 -19.74 9.30
C VAL A 181 2.10 -20.60 10.21
N PRO A 182 2.21 -20.49 11.54
CA PRO A 182 1.29 -21.14 12.48
C PRO A 182 -0.18 -20.80 12.22
N ILE A 183 -1.00 -21.84 12.12
CA ILE A 183 -2.45 -21.70 12.01
C ILE A 183 -3.05 -21.75 13.41
N VAL A 184 -3.64 -20.63 13.84
CA VAL A 184 -4.26 -20.44 15.16
C VAL A 184 -5.66 -19.90 14.93
N THR A 185 -6.66 -20.78 14.99
CA THR A 185 -8.07 -20.44 14.72
C THR A 185 -8.93 -20.41 15.98
N THR A 186 -8.34 -20.71 17.13
CA THR A 186 -8.97 -20.65 18.44
C THR A 186 -8.23 -19.67 19.33
N VAL A 187 -8.87 -19.28 20.43
CA VAL A 187 -8.27 -18.42 21.43
C VAL A 187 -7.39 -19.28 22.32
N GLN A 188 -6.13 -18.89 22.45
CA GLN A 188 -5.15 -19.55 23.32
C GLN A 188 -4.87 -18.69 24.55
N ASN A 189 -4.72 -19.34 25.71
CA ASN A 189 -4.28 -18.67 26.93
C ASN A 189 -2.75 -18.55 26.91
N ALA A 190 -2.25 -17.39 27.34
CA ALA A 190 -0.82 -17.17 27.40
C ALA A 190 -0.21 -17.98 28.56
N THR A 191 0.70 -18.89 28.25
CA THR A 191 1.40 -19.74 29.22
C THR A 191 2.82 -20.00 28.74
N ASN A 192 3.81 -20.01 29.61
CA ASN A 192 5.19 -20.26 29.18
C ASN A 192 5.51 -21.75 28.96
N ASP A 193 4.73 -22.65 29.56
CA ASP A 193 5.07 -24.07 29.65
C ASP A 193 4.03 -25.01 29.03
N ASP A 194 2.97 -24.49 28.38
CA ASP A 194 1.97 -25.32 27.71
C ASP A 194 2.48 -25.71 26.30
N PRO A 195 2.80 -26.99 26.05
CA PRO A 195 3.25 -27.43 24.73
C PRO A 195 2.15 -27.33 23.67
N THR A 196 0.87 -27.23 24.05
CA THR A 196 -0.25 -27.18 23.09
C THR A 196 -0.34 -25.85 22.33
N ILE A 197 0.25 -24.78 22.87
CA ILE A 197 0.32 -23.47 22.21
C ILE A 197 1.64 -23.28 21.44
N GLN A 198 2.55 -24.25 21.47
CA GLN A 198 3.79 -24.27 20.70
C GLN A 198 3.54 -24.73 19.26
N VAL A 199 2.75 -23.94 18.53
CA VAL A 199 2.28 -24.31 17.19
C VAL A 199 3.42 -24.11 16.17
N PRO A 200 3.82 -25.17 15.43
CA PRO A 200 4.83 -25.04 14.37
C PRO A 200 4.26 -24.31 13.15
N ARG A 201 5.15 -23.91 12.24
CA ARG A 201 4.75 -23.34 10.95
C ARG A 201 4.04 -24.42 10.12
N SER A 202 2.85 -24.12 9.62
CA SER A 202 2.14 -24.99 8.68
C SER A 202 2.68 -24.81 7.26
N PRO A 203 2.59 -25.83 6.39
CA PRO A 203 2.81 -25.69 4.95
C PRO A 203 2.00 -24.54 4.35
N VAL A 204 2.54 -23.90 3.31
CA VAL A 204 1.86 -22.73 2.70
C VAL A 204 0.50 -23.10 2.11
N ALA A 205 0.34 -24.34 1.63
CA ALA A 205 -0.93 -24.85 1.11
C ALA A 205 -2.04 -24.84 2.18
N ASP A 206 -1.72 -25.20 3.42
CA ASP A 206 -2.69 -25.22 4.52
C ASP A 206 -3.10 -23.79 4.92
N VAL A 207 -2.14 -22.86 4.91
CA VAL A 207 -2.42 -21.44 5.14
C VAL A 207 -3.35 -20.88 4.06
N VAL A 208 -3.11 -21.21 2.79
CA VAL A 208 -4.01 -20.82 1.68
C VAL A 208 -5.39 -21.44 1.84
N ALA A 209 -5.48 -22.72 2.21
CA ALA A 209 -6.76 -23.38 2.44
C ALA A 209 -7.58 -22.70 3.54
N LEU A 210 -6.92 -22.29 4.64
CA LEU A 210 -7.54 -21.49 5.69
C LEU A 210 -8.06 -20.15 5.17
N ILE A 211 -7.21 -19.38 4.47
CA ILE A 211 -7.57 -18.06 3.94
C ILE A 211 -8.79 -18.18 3.01
N VAL A 212 -8.78 -19.16 2.10
CA VAL A 212 -9.88 -19.41 1.16
C VAL A 212 -11.16 -19.79 1.91
N ALA A 213 -11.08 -20.69 2.90
CA ALA A 213 -12.22 -21.12 3.69
C ALA A 213 -12.84 -19.95 4.48
N ASP A 214 -12.02 -19.07 5.04
CA ASP A 214 -12.50 -17.88 5.73
C ASP A 214 -13.16 -16.90 4.76
N LEU A 215 -12.59 -16.68 3.56
CA LEU A 215 -13.20 -15.82 2.54
C LEU A 215 -14.52 -16.38 1.99
N ASP A 216 -14.65 -17.71 1.88
CA ASP A 216 -15.91 -18.36 1.50
C ASP A 216 -16.98 -18.17 2.59
N LYS A 217 -16.62 -18.32 3.87
CA LYS A 217 -17.52 -18.01 5.00
C LYS A 217 -17.88 -16.53 5.04
N ALA A 218 -16.94 -15.63 4.79
CA ALA A 218 -17.20 -14.20 4.69
C ALA A 218 -18.18 -13.89 3.57
N ALA A 219 -17.97 -14.44 2.37
CA ALA A 219 -18.87 -14.25 1.22
C ALA A 219 -20.28 -14.79 1.46
N ALA A 220 -20.41 -15.88 2.23
CA ALA A 220 -21.72 -16.44 2.59
C ALA A 220 -22.49 -15.61 3.61
N LEU A 221 -21.80 -14.86 4.48
CA LEU A 221 -22.39 -14.16 5.61
C LEU A 221 -22.51 -12.64 5.41
N LEU A 222 -21.68 -12.04 4.55
CA LEU A 222 -21.68 -10.60 4.28
C LEU A 222 -22.78 -10.21 3.28
N PRO A 223 -23.35 -8.99 3.39
CA PRO A 223 -24.27 -8.48 2.40
C PRO A 223 -23.55 -8.12 1.09
N SER A 224 -24.31 -8.11 -0.01
CA SER A 224 -23.84 -7.57 -1.30
C SER A 224 -23.47 -6.08 -1.21
N ASN A 225 -24.26 -5.31 -0.47
CA ASN A 225 -24.10 -3.88 -0.31
C ASN A 225 -24.45 -3.45 1.11
N TRP A 226 -23.76 -2.43 1.61
CA TRP A 226 -24.10 -1.72 2.84
C TRP A 226 -24.88 -0.44 2.52
N ASP A 227 -25.64 0.05 3.49
CA ASP A 227 -26.21 1.39 3.42
C ASP A 227 -25.12 2.47 3.47
N THR A 228 -25.50 3.72 3.26
CA THR A 228 -24.55 4.85 3.25
C THR A 228 -23.81 5.03 4.58
N ALA A 229 -24.46 4.74 5.71
CA ALA A 229 -23.85 4.89 7.04
C ALA A 229 -22.77 3.82 7.31
N ASN A 230 -22.85 2.69 6.62
CA ASN A 230 -21.93 1.56 6.74
C ASN A 230 -21.04 1.38 5.50
N TYR A 231 -20.97 2.38 4.62
CA TYR A 231 -20.02 2.37 3.50
C TYR A 231 -18.58 2.22 4.04
N GLY A 232 -17.77 1.43 3.33
CA GLY A 232 -16.42 1.04 3.76
C GLY A 232 -16.33 -0.30 4.50
N ARG A 233 -17.46 -0.87 4.96
CA ARG A 233 -17.46 -2.27 5.45
C ARG A 233 -17.31 -3.27 4.30
N PHE A 234 -16.67 -4.41 4.59
CA PHE A 234 -16.47 -5.46 3.59
C PHE A 234 -17.80 -6.06 3.12
N THR A 235 -17.88 -6.38 1.83
CA THR A 235 -19.06 -6.97 1.18
C THR A 235 -18.79 -8.41 0.75
N LYS A 236 -19.86 -9.11 0.37
CA LYS A 236 -19.77 -10.41 -0.30
C LYS A 236 -18.85 -10.38 -1.52
N GLY A 237 -19.05 -9.41 -2.41
CA GLY A 237 -18.22 -9.24 -3.61
C GLY A 237 -16.75 -8.98 -3.28
N ALA A 238 -16.46 -8.21 -2.22
CA ALA A 238 -15.09 -7.99 -1.76
C ALA A 238 -14.42 -9.28 -1.29
N ALA A 239 -15.12 -10.13 -0.53
CA ALA A 239 -14.59 -11.43 -0.08
C ALA A 239 -14.25 -12.34 -1.27
N MET A 240 -15.11 -12.40 -2.28
CA MET A 240 -14.89 -13.18 -3.51
C MET A 240 -13.71 -12.65 -4.33
N ALA A 241 -13.59 -11.32 -4.47
CA ALA A 241 -12.47 -10.70 -5.17
C ALA A 241 -11.13 -10.92 -4.45
N GLN A 242 -11.12 -10.81 -3.12
CA GLN A 242 -9.94 -11.09 -2.30
C GLN A 242 -9.53 -12.57 -2.41
N LYS A 243 -10.49 -13.50 -2.49
CA LYS A 243 -10.20 -14.93 -2.74
C LYS A 243 -9.49 -15.14 -4.07
N SER A 244 -9.97 -14.48 -5.14
CA SER A 244 -9.29 -14.51 -6.44
C SER A 244 -7.84 -13.99 -6.35
N ARG A 245 -7.61 -12.88 -5.63
CA ARG A 245 -6.26 -12.31 -5.42
C ARG A 245 -5.34 -13.27 -4.65
N VAL A 246 -5.84 -13.93 -3.61
CA VAL A 246 -5.08 -14.95 -2.85
C VAL A 246 -4.68 -16.11 -3.75
N LEU A 247 -5.62 -16.65 -4.52
CA LEU A 247 -5.38 -17.76 -5.44
C LEU A 247 -4.43 -17.39 -6.59
N LEU A 248 -4.53 -16.16 -7.10
CA LEU A 248 -3.59 -15.61 -8.08
C LEU A 248 -2.16 -15.61 -7.53
N THR A 249 -1.97 -15.09 -6.32
CA THR A 249 -0.66 -15.09 -5.64
C THR A 249 -0.15 -16.51 -5.42
N TYR A 250 -1.01 -17.45 -5.03
CA TYR A 250 -0.64 -18.85 -4.83
C TYR A 250 -0.34 -19.62 -6.13
N ALA A 251 -0.93 -19.19 -7.25
CA ALA A 251 -0.65 -19.72 -8.58
C ALA A 251 0.65 -19.16 -9.19
N SER A 252 1.13 -18.02 -8.68
CA SER A 252 2.31 -17.31 -9.19
C SER A 252 3.63 -18.03 -8.85
N PRO A 253 4.72 -17.79 -9.61
CA PRO A 253 6.01 -18.47 -9.46
C PRO A 253 6.57 -18.56 -8.04
N LEU A 254 6.36 -17.51 -7.22
CA LEU A 254 6.86 -17.46 -5.84
C LEU A 254 6.37 -18.65 -4.99
N PHE A 255 5.13 -19.08 -5.16
CA PHE A 255 4.56 -20.21 -4.40
C PHE A 255 4.26 -21.45 -5.26
N ASN A 256 4.52 -21.37 -6.57
CA ASN A 256 4.16 -22.39 -7.54
C ASN A 256 5.36 -22.70 -8.46
N LYS A 257 6.17 -23.70 -8.08
CA LYS A 257 7.38 -24.08 -8.84
C LYS A 257 7.09 -24.49 -10.29
N ASN A 258 5.90 -25.06 -10.52
CA ASN A 258 5.43 -25.55 -11.82
C ASN A 258 4.37 -24.62 -12.44
N TRP A 259 4.41 -23.32 -12.12
CA TRP A 259 3.46 -22.32 -12.61
C TRP A 259 3.29 -22.28 -14.14
N ASP A 260 4.31 -22.68 -14.90
CA ASP A 260 4.26 -22.66 -16.36
C ASP A 260 3.92 -24.02 -16.99
N THR A 261 3.91 -25.10 -16.22
CA THR A 261 3.61 -26.45 -16.72
C THR A 261 2.31 -27.02 -16.16
N ASP A 262 1.83 -26.52 -15.03
CA ASP A 262 0.56 -26.90 -14.40
C ASP A 262 -0.38 -25.70 -14.26
N ASN A 263 -1.55 -25.81 -14.90
CA ASN A 263 -2.57 -24.77 -14.92
C ASN A 263 -3.62 -24.92 -13.82
N THR A 264 -3.53 -25.91 -12.93
CA THR A 264 -4.55 -26.20 -11.91
C THR A 264 -4.80 -24.99 -11.01
N ARG A 265 -3.73 -24.36 -10.50
CA ARG A 265 -3.85 -23.18 -9.63
C ARG A 265 -4.32 -21.94 -10.40
N TRP A 266 -3.88 -21.77 -11.65
CA TRP A 266 -4.36 -20.69 -12.52
C TRP A 266 -5.85 -20.84 -12.86
N GLN A 267 -6.34 -22.08 -13.04
CA GLN A 267 -7.76 -22.35 -13.23
C GLN A 267 -8.57 -21.98 -11.98
N ALA A 268 -8.12 -22.38 -10.79
CA ALA A 268 -8.79 -22.04 -9.54
C ALA A 268 -8.85 -20.51 -9.33
N ALA A 269 -7.77 -19.80 -9.64
CA ALA A 269 -7.73 -18.33 -9.58
C ALA A 269 -8.67 -17.68 -10.61
N LEU A 270 -8.72 -18.22 -11.82
CA LEU A 270 -9.62 -17.77 -12.89
C LEU A 270 -11.09 -17.95 -12.48
N ASP A 271 -11.47 -19.14 -12.02
CA ASP A 271 -12.85 -19.46 -11.63
C ASP A 271 -13.32 -18.54 -10.49
N ALA A 272 -12.47 -18.35 -9.48
CA ALA A 272 -12.74 -17.40 -8.40
C ALA A 272 -12.87 -15.95 -8.91
N GLY A 273 -12.02 -15.55 -9.86
CA GLY A 273 -12.07 -14.22 -10.47
C GLY A 273 -13.35 -13.97 -11.25
N LEU A 274 -13.76 -14.91 -12.11
CA LEU A 274 -14.99 -14.83 -12.90
C LEU A 274 -16.25 -14.84 -12.02
N ALA A 275 -16.25 -15.66 -10.95
CA ALA A 275 -17.33 -15.66 -9.96
C ALA A 275 -17.41 -14.31 -9.24
N ALA A 276 -16.28 -13.71 -8.86
CA ALA A 276 -16.22 -12.39 -8.25
C ALA A 276 -16.69 -11.30 -9.22
N GLU A 277 -16.25 -11.32 -10.49
CA GLU A 277 -16.69 -10.38 -11.52
C GLU A 277 -18.21 -10.43 -11.68
N THR A 278 -18.77 -11.64 -11.80
CA THR A 278 -20.21 -11.86 -11.94
C THR A 278 -21.01 -11.32 -10.76
N GLN A 279 -20.59 -11.64 -9.52
CA GLN A 279 -21.26 -11.16 -8.31
C GLN A 279 -21.16 -9.64 -8.20
N LEU A 280 -19.97 -9.06 -8.37
CA LEU A 280 -19.75 -7.62 -8.27
C LEU A 280 -20.54 -6.85 -9.33
N THR A 281 -20.58 -7.33 -10.57
CA THR A 281 -21.40 -6.72 -11.62
C THR A 281 -22.89 -6.75 -11.28
N THR A 282 -23.38 -7.86 -10.73
CA THR A 282 -24.76 -7.98 -10.25
C THR A 282 -25.05 -6.97 -9.12
N ASP A 283 -24.06 -6.73 -8.25
CA ASP A 283 -24.15 -5.78 -7.14
C ASP A 283 -23.95 -4.31 -7.56
N GLY A 284 -23.80 -4.04 -8.86
CA GLY A 284 -23.66 -2.71 -9.45
C GLY A 284 -22.23 -2.16 -9.54
N TYR A 285 -21.22 -3.01 -9.33
CA TYR A 285 -19.82 -2.64 -9.50
C TYR A 285 -19.38 -2.76 -10.97
N GLY A 286 -18.35 -2.00 -11.34
CA GLY A 286 -17.80 -1.98 -12.69
C GLY A 286 -16.71 -0.94 -12.84
N LEU A 287 -16.17 -0.81 -14.07
CA LEU A 287 -15.24 0.27 -14.38
C LEU A 287 -15.94 1.64 -14.26
N TYR A 288 -15.28 2.59 -13.59
CA TYR A 288 -15.77 3.94 -13.39
C TYR A 288 -15.40 4.83 -14.57
N GLY A 289 -16.42 5.43 -15.17
CA GLY A 289 -16.26 6.35 -16.28
C GLY A 289 -15.88 5.68 -17.61
N THR A 290 -15.83 6.51 -18.64
CA THR A 290 -15.55 6.13 -20.05
C THR A 290 -14.48 7.01 -20.68
N THR A 291 -13.82 7.84 -19.87
CA THR A 291 -12.76 8.76 -20.29
C THR A 291 -11.63 8.77 -19.26
N ALA A 292 -10.42 9.17 -19.66
CA ALA A 292 -9.29 9.34 -18.74
C ALA A 292 -9.54 10.40 -17.66
N LYS A 293 -10.38 11.40 -17.94
CA LYS A 293 -10.83 12.39 -16.95
C LYS A 293 -11.60 11.72 -15.83
N GLN A 294 -12.68 11.00 -16.17
CA GLN A 294 -13.52 10.31 -15.20
C GLN A 294 -12.74 9.24 -14.44
N TRP A 295 -11.85 8.51 -15.13
CA TRP A 295 -10.92 7.58 -14.50
C TRP A 295 -10.09 8.26 -13.39
N SER A 296 -9.57 9.46 -13.64
CA SER A 296 -8.82 10.21 -12.64
C SER A 296 -9.71 10.79 -11.53
N GLU A 297 -10.92 11.24 -11.87
CA GLU A 297 -11.88 11.83 -10.92
C GLU A 297 -12.37 10.82 -9.89
N MET A 298 -12.41 9.52 -10.23
CA MET A 298 -12.86 8.46 -9.32
C MET A 298 -12.12 8.51 -7.97
N PHE A 299 -10.85 8.92 -8.00
CA PHE A 299 -9.99 8.92 -6.82
C PHE A 299 -10.28 10.06 -5.84
N TYR A 300 -10.99 11.13 -6.23
CA TYR A 300 -11.12 12.31 -5.37
C TYR A 300 -12.50 12.97 -5.36
N ILE A 301 -13.38 12.72 -6.33
CA ILE A 301 -14.66 13.43 -6.43
C ILE A 301 -15.73 12.89 -5.47
N ASN A 302 -15.63 11.60 -5.10
CA ASN A 302 -16.62 10.88 -4.30
C ASN A 302 -16.11 10.60 -2.89
N ASP A 303 -15.58 11.62 -2.22
CA ASP A 303 -15.13 11.56 -0.84
C ASP A 303 -16.25 11.06 0.09
N ASN A 304 -15.99 9.96 0.80
CA ASN A 304 -16.91 9.25 1.68
C ASN A 304 -18.23 8.82 1.01
N LYS A 305 -18.20 8.59 -0.30
CA LYS A 305 -19.35 8.15 -1.10
C LYS A 305 -19.01 6.91 -1.92
N LYS A 306 -20.03 6.06 -2.15
CA LYS A 306 -19.87 4.83 -2.93
C LYS A 306 -19.36 5.15 -4.35
N ILE A 307 -18.27 4.48 -4.72
CA ILE A 307 -17.73 4.45 -6.09
C ILE A 307 -17.89 3.02 -6.61
N ASN A 308 -18.56 2.84 -7.75
CA ASN A 308 -18.84 1.49 -8.28
C ASN A 308 -17.59 0.71 -8.69
N GLU A 309 -16.43 1.37 -8.87
CA GLU A 309 -15.16 0.68 -9.11
C GLU A 309 -14.44 0.28 -7.81
N ALA A 310 -14.73 0.91 -6.66
CA ALA A 310 -14.04 0.64 -5.40
C ALA A 310 -14.64 -0.58 -4.67
N ILE A 311 -13.96 -1.73 -4.75
CA ILE A 311 -14.35 -2.98 -4.07
C ILE A 311 -14.07 -2.90 -2.57
N THR A 312 -12.87 -2.41 -2.22
CA THR A 312 -12.44 -2.15 -0.85
C THR A 312 -11.87 -0.74 -0.78
N VAL A 313 -12.29 0.04 0.21
CA VAL A 313 -11.91 1.45 0.37
C VAL A 313 -11.59 1.76 1.84
N ARG A 314 -10.58 2.60 2.05
CA ARG A 314 -10.30 3.25 3.32
C ARG A 314 -10.86 4.67 3.27
N LEU A 315 -11.87 4.89 4.11
CA LEU A 315 -12.49 6.18 4.29
C LEU A 315 -11.62 7.10 5.15
N LEU A 316 -11.40 8.33 4.69
CA LEU A 316 -10.64 9.34 5.44
C LEU A 316 -11.52 10.54 5.82
N GLY A 317 -11.17 11.18 6.94
CA GLY A 317 -11.87 12.35 7.45
C GLY A 317 -11.36 13.65 6.83
N THR A 318 -12.18 14.69 6.84
CA THR A 318 -11.84 16.03 6.35
C THR A 318 -11.27 16.96 7.44
N GLY A 319 -11.15 16.47 8.68
CA GLY A 319 -10.57 17.22 9.80
C GLY A 319 -9.09 17.54 9.61
N THR A 320 -8.53 18.43 10.44
CA THR A 320 -7.13 18.87 10.34
C THR A 320 -6.34 18.68 11.65
N THR A 321 -6.80 17.78 12.52
CA THR A 321 -6.26 17.59 13.86
C THR A 321 -5.49 16.29 14.04
N SER A 322 -5.57 15.34 13.10
CA SER A 322 -5.01 13.99 13.28
C SER A 322 -4.55 13.34 11.98
N LEU A 323 -3.29 12.89 11.93
CA LEU A 323 -2.67 12.33 10.71
C LEU A 323 -3.04 10.87 10.42
N ASP A 324 -3.64 10.16 11.36
CA ASP A 324 -4.18 8.80 11.23
C ASP A 324 -5.61 8.77 10.65
N ARG A 325 -6.23 9.94 10.49
CA ARG A 325 -7.58 10.12 9.93
C ARG A 325 -7.59 10.90 8.63
N ASN A 326 -6.43 11.33 8.14
CA ASN A 326 -6.24 12.03 6.88
C ASN A 326 -5.14 11.35 6.09
N ASN A 327 -5.05 11.58 4.79
CA ASN A 327 -3.84 11.26 4.04
C ASN A 327 -3.00 12.53 3.83
N SER A 328 -1.69 12.32 3.68
CA SER A 328 -0.72 13.39 3.36
C SER A 328 -0.22 13.29 1.91
N TRP A 329 -0.99 12.63 1.04
CA TRP A 329 -0.56 12.30 -0.33
C TRP A 329 -0.29 13.57 -1.14
N GLU A 330 -1.21 14.54 -1.06
CA GLU A 330 -1.05 15.87 -1.70
C GLU A 330 0.23 16.57 -1.26
N LYS A 331 0.52 16.60 0.05
CA LYS A 331 1.76 17.17 0.58
C LYS A 331 2.99 16.43 0.07
N ALA A 332 2.96 15.11 -0.03
CA ALA A 332 4.11 14.32 -0.46
C ALA A 332 4.48 14.59 -1.92
N MET A 333 3.48 14.60 -2.81
CA MET A 333 3.69 14.66 -4.27
C MET A 333 3.80 16.08 -4.84
N ARG A 334 3.10 17.07 -4.27
CA ARG A 334 3.12 18.46 -4.78
C ARG A 334 4.48 19.13 -4.58
N LEU A 335 4.81 20.03 -5.49
CA LEU A 335 6.06 20.81 -5.47
C LEU A 335 6.12 21.75 -4.26
N LYS A 336 7.34 22.09 -3.82
CA LYS A 336 7.53 23.08 -2.74
C LYS A 336 7.00 24.47 -3.10
N SER A 337 7.07 24.86 -4.37
CA SER A 337 6.48 26.12 -4.88
C SER A 337 4.97 26.22 -4.63
N GLN A 338 4.28 25.08 -4.56
CA GLN A 338 2.84 25.03 -4.25
C GLN A 338 2.56 24.92 -2.74
N GLY A 339 3.58 24.68 -1.91
CA GLY A 339 3.46 24.36 -0.49
C GLY A 339 3.57 22.87 -0.17
N GLY A 340 3.84 22.00 -1.15
CA GLY A 340 4.11 20.58 -0.94
C GLY A 340 5.54 20.28 -0.51
N SER A 341 5.92 19.00 -0.49
CA SER A 341 7.26 18.52 -0.12
C SER A 341 8.12 18.16 -1.32
N GLY A 342 7.51 17.84 -2.46
CA GLY A 342 8.18 17.42 -3.70
C GLY A 342 9.02 16.15 -3.56
N LYS A 343 8.68 15.26 -2.62
CA LYS A 343 9.57 14.15 -2.20
C LYS A 343 9.34 12.85 -2.97
N VAL A 344 8.24 12.72 -3.69
CA VAL A 344 7.96 11.51 -4.48
C VAL A 344 8.50 11.73 -5.89
N LEU A 345 9.68 11.19 -6.15
CA LEU A 345 10.39 11.38 -7.42
C LEU A 345 9.98 10.30 -8.41
N ALA A 346 9.42 10.69 -9.56
CA ALA A 346 9.17 9.77 -10.67
C ALA A 346 10.48 9.49 -11.42
N PRO A 347 10.98 8.25 -11.50
CA PRO A 347 12.13 7.93 -12.33
C PRO A 347 11.82 8.11 -13.81
N LYS A 348 12.85 8.40 -14.60
CA LYS A 348 12.74 8.45 -16.06
C LYS A 348 12.18 7.14 -16.62
N GLU A 349 12.53 6.01 -16.05
CA GLU A 349 12.08 4.69 -16.46
C GLU A 349 10.56 4.53 -16.33
N MET A 350 9.91 5.19 -15.36
CA MET A 350 8.45 5.24 -15.25
C MET A 350 7.83 6.20 -16.26
N ILE A 351 8.46 7.35 -16.51
CA ILE A 351 8.00 8.33 -17.50
C ILE A 351 8.06 7.74 -18.91
N ASP A 352 9.14 7.03 -19.21
CA ASP A 352 9.40 6.32 -20.47
C ASP A 352 8.62 5.01 -20.58
N LEU A 353 7.92 4.55 -19.52
CA LEU A 353 7.14 3.31 -19.55
C LEU A 353 5.77 3.51 -20.20
N PHE A 354 5.12 4.65 -19.93
CA PHE A 354 3.71 4.85 -20.29
C PHE A 354 3.46 4.75 -21.80
N PRO A 355 2.34 4.18 -22.27
CA PRO A 355 2.13 4.01 -23.71
C PRO A 355 2.07 5.35 -24.49
N MET A 356 2.21 5.26 -25.80
CA MET A 356 1.84 6.32 -26.74
C MET A 356 0.30 6.45 -26.81
N ASN A 357 -0.22 7.49 -27.44
CA ASN A 357 -1.67 7.77 -27.52
C ASN A 357 -2.49 6.69 -28.24
N ASP A 358 -1.85 5.86 -29.07
CA ASP A 358 -2.42 4.68 -29.72
C ASP A 358 -2.30 3.39 -28.88
N GLY A 359 -1.71 3.47 -27.68
CA GLY A 359 -1.49 2.35 -26.77
C GLY A 359 -0.22 1.53 -27.07
N SER A 360 0.55 1.91 -28.09
CA SER A 360 1.83 1.27 -28.43
C SER A 360 2.92 1.64 -27.41
N ARG A 361 3.93 0.78 -27.29
CA ARG A 361 5.03 1.02 -26.36
C ARG A 361 5.92 2.17 -26.85
N PRO A 362 6.37 3.08 -25.97
CA PRO A 362 7.28 4.17 -26.33
C PRO A 362 8.74 3.71 -26.49
N THR A 363 9.12 2.60 -25.87
CA THR A 363 10.48 2.05 -25.87
C THR A 363 10.46 0.55 -26.12
N ASN A 364 11.53 0.03 -26.72
CA ASN A 364 11.77 -1.41 -26.83
C ASN A 364 12.39 -1.96 -25.52
N ALA A 365 12.69 -3.26 -25.49
CA ALA A 365 13.27 -3.91 -24.31
C ALA A 365 14.64 -3.36 -23.88
N SER A 366 15.40 -2.73 -24.78
CA SER A 366 16.68 -2.08 -24.46
C SER A 366 16.52 -0.61 -24.03
N GLY A 367 15.29 -0.12 -23.87
CA GLY A 367 15.01 1.28 -23.52
C GLY A 367 15.19 2.26 -24.68
N THR A 368 15.39 1.76 -25.91
CA THR A 368 15.49 2.60 -27.10
C THR A 368 14.11 3.11 -27.50
N ALA A 369 14.01 4.41 -27.77
CA ALA A 369 12.75 5.03 -28.21
C ALA A 369 12.28 4.45 -29.55
N ILE A 370 10.98 4.15 -29.62
CA ILE A 370 10.27 3.63 -30.80
C ILE A 370 8.93 4.36 -30.94
N ASN A 371 8.17 4.09 -32.02
CA ASN A 371 6.82 4.62 -32.22
C ASN A 371 6.71 6.16 -32.09
N GLY A 372 7.76 6.87 -32.50
CA GLY A 372 7.81 8.34 -32.45
C GLY A 372 8.02 8.92 -31.05
N TYR A 373 8.34 8.11 -30.04
CA TYR A 373 8.69 8.61 -28.72
C TYR A 373 9.99 9.44 -28.76
N ASN A 374 9.98 10.56 -28.04
CA ASN A 374 11.18 11.37 -27.83
C ASN A 374 11.34 11.64 -26.33
N PRO A 375 12.43 11.16 -25.69
CA PRO A 375 12.56 11.27 -24.25
C PRO A 375 12.80 12.70 -23.72
N PHE A 376 13.16 13.67 -24.56
CA PHE A 376 13.27 15.09 -24.17
C PHE A 376 11.90 15.76 -24.07
N ILE A 377 11.03 15.50 -25.05
CA ILE A 377 9.63 15.97 -25.09
C ILE A 377 8.70 14.81 -24.74
N PHE A 378 9.02 14.11 -23.65
CA PHE A 378 8.37 12.87 -23.23
C PHE A 378 6.85 12.98 -23.09
N PHE A 379 6.30 14.18 -22.89
CA PHE A 379 4.86 14.41 -22.77
C PHE A 379 4.10 14.40 -24.10
N LYS A 380 4.74 14.29 -25.27
CA LYS A 380 4.06 14.35 -26.56
C LYS A 380 3.39 13.03 -26.93
N ASN A 381 2.14 13.11 -27.41
CA ASN A 381 1.36 11.99 -27.96
C ASN A 381 1.32 10.75 -27.05
N ARG A 382 1.00 10.93 -25.77
CA ARG A 382 1.00 9.84 -24.78
C ARG A 382 -0.39 9.28 -24.52
N ASP A 383 -0.43 8.09 -23.90
CA ASP A 383 -1.64 7.51 -23.30
C ASP A 383 -2.36 8.57 -22.46
N PRO A 384 -3.69 8.73 -22.57
CA PRO A 384 -4.44 9.72 -21.79
C PRO A 384 -4.21 9.64 -20.26
N ARG A 385 -3.90 8.46 -19.72
CA ARG A 385 -3.53 8.27 -18.30
C ARG A 385 -2.18 8.90 -17.97
N PHE A 386 -1.24 9.03 -18.91
CA PHE A 386 0.04 9.72 -18.69
C PHE A 386 -0.18 11.13 -18.14
N TYR A 387 -1.08 11.88 -18.80
CA TYR A 387 -1.44 13.23 -18.39
C TYR A 387 -2.32 13.26 -17.14
N ARG A 388 -2.61 12.15 -16.49
CA ARG A 388 -3.36 12.08 -15.22
C ARG A 388 -2.51 11.46 -14.11
N THR A 389 -1.48 10.71 -14.47
CA THR A 389 -0.49 10.16 -13.57
C THR A 389 0.64 11.14 -13.28
N PHE A 390 1.08 11.90 -14.29
CA PHE A 390 2.20 12.83 -14.17
C PHE A 390 1.80 14.27 -14.45
N ALA A 391 2.40 15.19 -13.68
CA ALA A 391 2.55 16.60 -14.02
C ALA A 391 4.00 16.86 -14.44
N PHE A 392 4.25 17.94 -15.17
CA PHE A 392 5.58 18.38 -15.62
C PHE A 392 5.56 19.89 -15.83
N SER A 393 6.72 20.51 -16.04
CA SER A 393 6.80 21.95 -16.33
C SER A 393 5.90 22.33 -17.52
N GLY A 394 4.94 23.23 -17.29
CA GLY A 394 3.92 23.60 -18.27
C GLY A 394 2.58 22.86 -18.13
N SER A 395 2.44 21.92 -17.20
CA SER A 395 1.16 21.25 -16.92
C SER A 395 0.18 22.16 -16.17
N TYR A 396 -1.09 22.12 -16.56
CA TYR A 396 -2.20 22.62 -15.76
C TYR A 396 -2.41 21.67 -14.56
N TRP A 397 -2.13 22.15 -13.36
CA TRP A 397 -2.31 21.42 -12.10
C TRP A 397 -2.60 22.39 -10.94
N PRO A 398 -3.82 22.96 -10.92
CA PRO A 398 -4.20 23.95 -9.93
C PRO A 398 -4.34 23.37 -8.52
N TYR A 399 -4.50 24.29 -7.56
CA TYR A 399 -5.04 24.04 -6.24
C TYR A 399 -5.88 25.26 -5.80
N THR A 400 -6.64 25.11 -4.72
CA THR A 400 -7.45 26.20 -4.17
C THR A 400 -6.73 26.87 -3.01
N ASN A 401 -6.54 28.19 -3.08
CA ASN A 401 -6.23 28.97 -1.89
C ASN A 401 -7.55 29.26 -1.17
N THR A 402 -7.73 28.67 0.00
CA THR A 402 -8.98 28.77 0.76
C THR A 402 -9.15 30.11 1.49
N VAL A 403 -8.08 30.90 1.68
CA VAL A 403 -8.20 32.26 2.24
C VAL A 403 -8.87 33.17 1.22
N THR A 404 -8.56 33.01 -0.07
CA THR A 404 -9.11 33.84 -1.15
C THR A 404 -10.22 33.13 -1.95
N SER A 405 -10.42 31.83 -1.74
CA SER A 405 -11.26 30.94 -2.57
C SER A 405 -10.92 30.98 -4.06
N GLN A 406 -9.67 31.33 -4.40
CA GLN A 406 -9.21 31.43 -5.78
C GLN A 406 -8.41 30.19 -6.19
N VAL A 407 -8.51 29.85 -7.48
CA VAL A 407 -7.59 28.93 -8.13
C VAL A 407 -6.21 29.59 -8.17
N VAL A 408 -5.20 28.90 -7.65
CA VAL A 408 -3.83 29.40 -7.56
C VAL A 408 -2.89 28.50 -8.34
N GLU A 409 -1.88 29.13 -8.96
CA GLU A 409 -0.83 28.47 -9.75
C GLU A 409 -1.35 27.42 -10.73
N ALA A 410 -2.28 27.85 -11.59
CA ALA A 410 -2.86 27.04 -12.64
C ALA A 410 -1.84 26.17 -13.40
N THR A 411 -0.68 26.74 -13.76
CA THR A 411 0.41 26.02 -14.44
C THR A 411 1.63 25.85 -13.53
N VAL A 412 2.10 24.61 -13.38
CA VAL A 412 3.31 24.29 -12.61
C VAL A 412 4.58 24.44 -13.43
N TRP A 413 5.64 24.93 -12.78
CA TRP A 413 6.97 25.08 -13.37
C TRP A 413 8.06 24.66 -12.39
N ALA A 414 8.94 23.80 -12.87
CA ALA A 414 10.11 23.29 -12.15
C ALA A 414 11.25 23.09 -13.16
N TYR A 415 12.12 24.09 -13.21
CA TYR A 415 13.36 24.08 -13.95
C TYR A 415 14.37 24.96 -13.21
N ARG A 416 15.65 24.77 -13.53
CA ARG A 416 16.73 25.61 -13.01
C ARG A 416 17.36 26.49 -14.10
N TYR A 417 18.00 27.57 -13.68
CA TYR A 417 18.83 28.44 -14.52
C TYR A 417 20.13 28.77 -13.77
N ASN A 418 21.20 29.03 -14.50
CA ASN A 418 22.48 29.39 -13.89
C ASN A 418 22.46 30.86 -13.49
N LYS A 419 22.73 31.18 -12.22
CA LYS A 419 23.00 32.57 -11.78
C LYS A 419 24.46 32.94 -11.97
N THR A 420 25.33 31.98 -11.65
CA THR A 420 26.76 32.00 -11.87
C THR A 420 27.19 30.62 -12.38
N ALA A 421 28.50 30.40 -12.56
CA ALA A 421 29.02 29.07 -12.93
C ALA A 421 28.72 27.97 -11.88
N THR A 422 28.48 28.34 -10.61
CA THR A 422 28.33 27.38 -9.50
C THR A 422 27.06 27.57 -8.69
N THR A 423 26.28 28.62 -8.97
CA THR A 423 25.04 28.94 -8.25
C THR A 423 23.86 28.90 -9.21
N TYR A 424 22.78 28.25 -8.77
CA TYR A 424 21.56 28.07 -9.56
C TYR A 424 20.40 28.86 -8.98
N GLY A 425 19.53 29.35 -9.85
CA GLY A 425 18.19 29.80 -9.52
C GLY A 425 17.16 28.80 -10.05
N TYR A 426 15.94 28.88 -9.52
CA TYR A 426 14.88 27.91 -9.79
C TYR A 426 13.59 28.65 -10.09
N ALA A 427 12.82 28.13 -11.04
CA ALA A 427 11.49 28.65 -11.34
C ALA A 427 10.62 28.60 -10.09
N LYS A 428 9.90 29.70 -9.81
CA LYS A 428 8.91 29.77 -8.72
C LYS A 428 9.45 29.45 -7.32
N ALA A 429 10.76 29.57 -7.08
CA ALA A 429 11.38 29.30 -5.78
C ALA A 429 12.12 30.53 -5.24
N ASN A 430 12.17 30.67 -3.92
CA ASN A 430 13.02 31.65 -3.25
C ASN A 430 14.40 31.07 -2.86
N ASN A 431 14.53 29.77 -2.51
CA ASN A 431 15.78 29.19 -1.95
C ASN A 431 16.10 27.72 -2.35
N GLN A 432 16.32 27.42 -3.64
CA GLN A 432 16.61 26.04 -4.15
C GLN A 432 15.55 24.97 -3.86
N GLU A 433 14.45 25.35 -3.22
CA GLU A 433 13.42 24.46 -2.73
C GLU A 433 12.65 23.73 -3.84
N ASN A 434 12.68 24.25 -5.06
CA ASN A 434 12.04 23.64 -6.23
C ASN A 434 13.03 22.85 -7.12
N ASP A 435 14.21 22.50 -6.58
CA ASP A 435 15.13 21.57 -7.23
C ASP A 435 14.56 20.14 -7.14
N VAL A 436 14.11 19.61 -8.27
CA VAL A 436 13.54 18.26 -8.34
C VAL A 436 14.36 17.46 -9.32
N ALA A 437 14.97 16.37 -8.83
CA ALA A 437 15.74 15.43 -9.64
C ALA A 437 14.85 14.52 -10.51
N SER A 438 13.75 15.04 -11.04
CA SER A 438 12.88 14.38 -12.00
C SER A 438 12.25 15.41 -12.96
N PRO A 439 12.14 15.09 -14.27
CA PRO A 439 11.52 15.99 -15.22
C PRO A 439 9.98 15.99 -15.15
N ALA A 440 9.39 15.09 -14.36
CA ALA A 440 7.96 15.01 -14.09
C ALA A 440 7.67 14.70 -12.61
N PHE A 441 6.47 15.00 -12.17
CA PHE A 441 5.99 14.83 -10.79
C PHE A 441 4.77 13.93 -10.81
N ILE A 442 4.60 13.12 -9.78
CA ILE A 442 3.39 12.30 -9.66
C ILE A 442 2.22 13.22 -9.31
N ARG A 443 1.11 13.06 -10.02
CA ARG A 443 -0.15 13.78 -9.76
C ARG A 443 -1.36 12.85 -9.64
N LYS A 444 -1.19 11.54 -9.86
CA LYS A 444 -2.27 10.57 -9.74
C LYS A 444 -2.92 10.70 -8.35
N MET A 445 -4.25 10.65 -8.30
CA MET A 445 -5.04 10.84 -7.07
C MET A 445 -4.91 12.23 -6.42
N SER A 446 -4.38 13.22 -7.15
CA SER A 446 -4.43 14.62 -6.71
C SER A 446 -5.80 15.24 -7.03
N ASN A 447 -6.40 15.87 -6.04
CA ASN A 447 -7.58 16.69 -6.17
C ASN A 447 -7.17 18.10 -6.69
N PRO A 448 -7.68 18.54 -7.86
CA PRO A 448 -7.39 19.87 -8.40
C PRO A 448 -7.94 21.01 -7.53
N THR A 449 -8.84 20.72 -6.59
CA THR A 449 -9.37 21.69 -5.60
C THR A 449 -8.78 21.49 -4.20
N ALA A 450 -7.67 20.75 -4.07
CA ALA A 450 -7.01 20.55 -2.79
C ALA A 450 -6.66 21.89 -2.11
N SER A 451 -6.83 21.94 -0.80
CA SER A 451 -6.52 23.12 0.02
C SER A 451 -5.05 23.15 0.44
N ASN A 452 -4.41 24.30 0.27
CA ASN A 452 -3.04 24.51 0.73
C ASN A 452 -2.94 25.17 2.13
N THR A 453 -4.04 25.40 2.87
CA THR A 453 -4.01 26.09 4.19
C THR A 453 -3.01 25.51 5.16
N SER A 454 -2.90 24.18 5.17
CA SER A 454 -1.98 23.43 6.00
C SER A 454 -0.87 22.79 5.17
N ASN A 455 -0.45 23.45 4.07
CA ASN A 455 0.57 22.92 3.16
C ASN A 455 0.21 21.51 2.67
N PHE A 456 -1.08 21.30 2.36
CA PHE A 456 -1.68 20.02 1.94
C PHE A 456 -1.52 18.85 2.91
N GLN A 457 -1.17 19.11 4.17
CA GLN A 457 -0.89 18.08 5.18
C GLN A 457 -2.08 17.16 5.45
N TYR A 458 -3.30 17.68 5.33
CA TYR A 458 -4.54 16.99 5.66
C TYR A 458 -5.43 16.92 4.41
N SER A 459 -5.57 15.72 3.86
CA SER A 459 -6.53 15.41 2.81
C SER A 459 -7.53 14.37 3.31
N GLY A 460 -8.82 14.61 3.05
CA GLY A 460 -9.90 13.67 3.30
C GLY A 460 -10.14 12.69 2.16
N THR A 461 -9.36 12.78 1.08
CA THR A 461 -9.51 11.87 -0.07
C THR A 461 -9.35 10.41 0.36
N ASP A 462 -10.36 9.60 0.03
CA ASP A 462 -10.34 8.17 0.32
C ASP A 462 -9.25 7.42 -0.45
N ILE A 463 -8.79 6.30 0.11
CA ILE A 463 -7.82 5.41 -0.54
C ILE A 463 -8.55 4.15 -0.99
N ILE A 464 -8.51 3.87 -2.29
CA ILE A 464 -9.09 2.64 -2.85
C ILE A 464 -8.05 1.53 -2.77
N GLU A 465 -8.32 0.50 -1.97
CA GLU A 465 -7.40 -0.62 -1.76
C GLU A 465 -7.51 -1.64 -2.88
N TYR A 466 -8.73 -2.06 -3.20
CA TYR A 466 -9.00 -3.02 -4.28
C TYR A 466 -10.08 -2.41 -5.15
N ARG A 467 -9.80 -2.31 -6.44
CA ARG A 467 -10.75 -1.83 -7.43
C ARG A 467 -11.03 -2.81 -8.56
N TYR A 468 -12.16 -2.62 -9.22
CA TYR A 468 -12.66 -3.49 -10.27
C TYR A 468 -11.66 -3.69 -11.42
N ALA A 469 -10.90 -2.68 -11.81
CA ALA A 469 -9.85 -2.84 -12.81
C ALA A 469 -8.75 -3.83 -12.39
N GLU A 470 -8.38 -3.89 -11.11
CA GLU A 470 -7.40 -4.88 -10.63
C GLU A 470 -7.98 -6.29 -10.75
N LEU A 471 -9.27 -6.49 -10.45
CA LEU A 471 -9.94 -7.78 -10.62
C LEU A 471 -9.91 -8.22 -12.10
N LEU A 472 -10.22 -7.31 -13.02
CA LEU A 472 -10.13 -7.58 -14.45
C LEU A 472 -8.71 -7.94 -14.90
N LEU A 473 -7.70 -7.27 -14.35
CA LEU A 473 -6.29 -7.57 -14.64
C LEU A 473 -5.85 -8.91 -14.02
N ASN A 474 -6.36 -9.27 -12.83
CA ASN A 474 -6.13 -10.58 -12.22
C ASN A 474 -6.71 -11.70 -13.11
N ILE A 475 -7.91 -11.50 -13.66
CA ILE A 475 -8.56 -12.44 -14.59
C ILE A 475 -7.79 -12.53 -15.92
N ALA A 476 -7.38 -11.39 -16.49
CA ALA A 476 -6.56 -11.34 -17.70
C ALA A 476 -5.26 -12.13 -17.54
N GLU A 477 -4.62 -12.01 -16.37
CA GLU A 477 -3.39 -12.74 -16.06
C GLU A 477 -3.61 -14.25 -15.99
N CYS A 478 -4.72 -14.70 -15.41
CA CYS A 478 -5.04 -16.12 -15.36
C CYS A 478 -5.31 -16.69 -16.76
N TYR A 479 -6.02 -15.95 -17.63
CA TYR A 479 -6.18 -16.33 -19.04
C TYR A 479 -4.82 -16.41 -19.75
N ALA A 480 -3.97 -15.40 -19.54
CA ALA A 480 -2.64 -15.33 -20.14
C ALA A 480 -1.78 -16.53 -19.72
N ALA A 481 -1.72 -16.84 -18.42
CA ALA A 481 -0.97 -17.97 -17.88
C ALA A 481 -1.41 -19.32 -18.45
N LYS A 482 -2.71 -19.47 -18.68
CA LYS A 482 -3.30 -20.66 -19.31
C LYS A 482 -3.11 -20.72 -20.83
N GLY A 483 -2.59 -19.66 -21.46
CA GLY A 483 -2.41 -19.57 -22.92
C GLY A 483 -3.65 -19.15 -23.70
N ASP A 484 -4.69 -18.64 -23.03
CA ASP A 484 -5.87 -18.08 -23.67
C ASP A 484 -5.63 -16.61 -24.04
N ILE A 485 -4.93 -16.42 -25.16
CA ILE A 485 -4.53 -15.10 -25.67
C ILE A 485 -5.77 -14.27 -26.05
N ALA A 486 -6.82 -14.91 -26.57
CA ALA A 486 -8.02 -14.21 -27.02
C ALA A 486 -8.73 -13.52 -25.85
N ASN A 487 -9.03 -14.26 -24.77
CA ASN A 487 -9.66 -13.67 -23.59
C ASN A 487 -8.72 -12.70 -22.86
N THR A 488 -7.41 -12.94 -22.86
CA THR A 488 -6.44 -11.98 -22.34
C THR A 488 -6.60 -10.61 -23.02
N LEU A 489 -6.63 -10.58 -24.35
CA LEU A 489 -6.79 -9.33 -25.12
C LEU A 489 -8.16 -8.67 -24.89
N VAL A 490 -9.23 -9.45 -24.69
CA VAL A 490 -10.55 -8.91 -24.34
C VAL A 490 -10.49 -8.13 -23.02
N TYR A 491 -9.90 -8.71 -21.97
CA TYR A 491 -9.84 -8.05 -20.66
C TYR A 491 -8.88 -6.85 -20.65
N LEU A 492 -7.73 -6.93 -21.33
CA LEU A 492 -6.85 -5.76 -21.52
C LEU A 492 -7.54 -4.66 -22.32
N GLY A 493 -8.34 -5.04 -23.32
CA GLY A 493 -9.18 -4.13 -24.10
C GLY A 493 -10.20 -3.39 -23.25
N LYS A 494 -10.85 -4.04 -22.27
CA LYS A 494 -11.77 -3.37 -21.32
C LYS A 494 -11.09 -2.18 -20.62
N ILE A 495 -9.84 -2.37 -20.14
CA ILE A 495 -9.07 -1.34 -19.43
C ILE A 495 -8.63 -0.21 -20.36
N ARG A 496 -8.06 -0.54 -21.53
CA ARG A 496 -7.53 0.45 -22.48
C ARG A 496 -8.64 1.25 -23.15
N ASN A 497 -9.75 0.61 -23.52
CA ASN A 497 -10.91 1.27 -24.11
C ASN A 497 -11.53 2.31 -23.16
N ARG A 498 -11.58 2.02 -21.85
CA ARG A 498 -12.14 2.93 -20.82
C ARG A 498 -11.47 4.32 -20.84
N VAL A 499 -10.19 4.40 -21.20
CA VAL A 499 -9.45 5.68 -21.23
C VAL A 499 -9.30 6.26 -22.63
N GLY A 500 -9.97 5.67 -23.63
CA GLY A 500 -10.04 6.19 -24.99
C GLY A 500 -8.91 5.74 -25.91
N ILE A 501 -8.16 4.68 -25.57
CA ILE A 501 -7.19 4.10 -26.51
C ILE A 501 -7.95 3.48 -27.70
N PRO A 502 -7.60 3.80 -28.95
CA PRO A 502 -8.27 3.23 -30.13
C PRO A 502 -8.10 1.71 -30.20
N SER A 503 -9.11 0.97 -30.63
CA SER A 503 -9.07 -0.50 -30.73
C SER A 503 -8.08 -1.05 -31.78
N ALA A 504 -7.54 -0.19 -32.65
CA ALA A 504 -6.56 -0.55 -33.67
C ALA A 504 -5.37 -1.30 -33.07
N ASN A 505 -4.90 -2.33 -33.79
CA ASN A 505 -3.77 -3.16 -33.37
C ASN A 505 -3.92 -3.71 -31.93
N ASN A 506 -5.14 -4.13 -31.56
CA ASN A 506 -5.50 -4.56 -30.22
C ASN A 506 -5.18 -3.50 -29.16
N TYR A 507 -5.67 -2.28 -29.33
CA TYR A 507 -5.37 -1.16 -28.42
C TYR A 507 -3.87 -0.86 -28.30
N GLY A 508 -3.15 -1.00 -29.42
CA GLY A 508 -1.69 -0.84 -29.47
C GLY A 508 -0.87 -1.97 -28.84
N ILE A 509 -1.50 -3.04 -28.34
CA ILE A 509 -0.80 -4.21 -27.78
C ILE A 509 -0.04 -4.97 -28.87
N GLY A 510 -0.59 -5.02 -30.08
CA GLY A 510 -0.06 -5.84 -31.16
C GLY A 510 -0.53 -7.29 -31.12
N THR A 511 0.23 -8.14 -31.81
CA THR A 511 0.01 -9.60 -31.82
C THR A 511 0.89 -10.24 -30.75
N LEU A 512 0.30 -11.11 -29.93
CA LEU A 512 0.99 -11.86 -28.89
C LEU A 512 1.31 -13.26 -29.41
N ALA A 513 2.59 -13.61 -29.44
CA ALA A 513 3.06 -14.85 -30.06
C ALA A 513 2.73 -16.11 -29.23
N ASP A 514 2.73 -15.97 -27.91
CA ASP A 514 2.56 -17.07 -26.97
C ASP A 514 2.02 -16.57 -25.63
N LYS A 515 1.82 -17.52 -24.70
CA LYS A 515 1.36 -17.23 -23.34
C LYS A 515 2.33 -16.33 -22.56
N TYR A 516 3.63 -16.40 -22.82
CA TYR A 516 4.63 -15.60 -22.11
C TYR A 516 4.54 -14.13 -22.50
N LYS A 517 4.35 -13.84 -23.79
CA LYS A 517 4.04 -12.49 -24.27
C LYS A 517 2.67 -12.00 -23.79
N ALA A 518 1.69 -12.89 -23.64
CA ALA A 518 0.42 -12.54 -23.02
C ALA A 518 0.58 -12.14 -21.54
N ILE A 519 1.32 -12.91 -20.75
CA ILE A 519 1.61 -12.58 -19.34
C ILE A 519 2.35 -11.24 -19.27
N GLU A 520 3.40 -11.07 -20.08
CA GLU A 520 4.20 -9.84 -20.11
C GLU A 520 3.34 -8.61 -20.45
N ALA A 521 2.42 -8.73 -21.42
CA ALA A 521 1.47 -7.68 -21.76
C ALA A 521 0.54 -7.32 -20.59
N VAL A 522 0.05 -8.33 -19.84
CA VAL A 522 -0.76 -8.10 -18.64
C VAL A 522 0.05 -7.39 -17.56
N LEU A 523 1.27 -7.86 -17.27
CA LEU A 523 2.14 -7.22 -16.27
C LEU A 523 2.49 -5.78 -16.65
N TYR A 524 2.69 -5.50 -17.93
CA TYR A 524 2.87 -4.14 -18.43
C TYR A 524 1.63 -3.27 -18.19
N GLU A 525 0.44 -3.76 -18.54
CA GLU A 525 -0.80 -3.00 -18.30
C GLU A 525 -1.06 -2.79 -16.80
N ARG A 526 -0.75 -3.77 -15.95
CA ARG A 526 -0.81 -3.62 -14.49
C ARG A 526 0.08 -2.50 -13.99
N ARG A 527 1.31 -2.38 -14.50
CA ARG A 527 2.25 -1.29 -14.13
C ARG A 527 1.72 0.09 -14.51
N VAL A 528 1.02 0.21 -15.63
CA VAL A 528 0.45 1.49 -16.10
C VAL A 528 -0.82 1.83 -15.33
N GLU A 529 -1.74 0.87 -15.26
CA GLU A 529 -3.07 1.05 -14.68
C GLU A 529 -2.99 1.27 -13.17
N LEU A 530 -2.22 0.44 -12.46
CA LEU A 530 -2.10 0.42 -11.00
C LEU A 530 -0.88 1.19 -10.48
N ALA A 531 -0.28 2.04 -11.32
CA ALA A 531 0.87 2.87 -10.95
C ALA A 531 0.58 3.66 -9.66
N TYR A 532 1.50 3.58 -8.69
CA TYR A 532 1.42 4.29 -7.40
C TYR A 532 0.25 3.88 -6.49
N GLU A 533 -0.32 2.69 -6.67
CA GLU A 533 -1.43 2.13 -5.84
C GLU A 533 -0.95 1.03 -4.86
N GLY A 534 0.36 0.96 -4.58
CA GLY A 534 0.93 0.00 -3.63
C GLY A 534 0.90 -1.47 -4.10
N LYS A 535 0.72 -1.69 -5.41
CA LYS A 535 0.59 -3.03 -6.02
C LYS A 535 1.89 -3.57 -6.61
N ARG A 536 2.75 -2.68 -7.12
CA ARG A 536 3.91 -3.09 -7.94
C ARG A 536 4.89 -3.98 -7.20
N PHE A 537 5.18 -3.69 -5.93
CA PHE A 537 6.07 -4.54 -5.14
C PHE A 537 5.58 -5.99 -5.11
N TRP A 538 4.29 -6.20 -4.83
CA TRP A 538 3.72 -7.55 -4.76
C TRP A 538 3.65 -8.25 -6.11
N ASP A 539 3.45 -7.51 -7.20
CA ASP A 539 3.56 -8.05 -8.55
C ASP A 539 5.00 -8.52 -8.86
N ILE A 540 6.02 -7.75 -8.46
CA ILE A 540 7.44 -8.13 -8.59
C ILE A 540 7.77 -9.35 -7.74
N GLN A 541 7.31 -9.38 -6.49
CA GLN A 541 7.54 -10.48 -5.55
C GLN A 541 6.97 -11.80 -6.08
N ARG A 542 5.67 -11.82 -6.39
CA ARG A 542 4.98 -13.07 -6.76
C ARG A 542 5.46 -13.64 -8.10
N TRP A 543 5.89 -12.78 -9.02
CA TRP A 543 6.51 -13.16 -10.29
C TRP A 543 8.03 -13.30 -10.21
N MET A 544 8.64 -13.07 -9.05
CA MET A 544 10.08 -13.19 -8.85
C MET A 544 10.93 -12.40 -9.85
N LEU A 545 10.58 -11.13 -10.10
CA LEU A 545 11.16 -10.31 -11.20
C LEU A 545 12.44 -9.53 -10.85
N TYR A 546 12.92 -9.60 -9.61
CA TYR A 546 14.17 -8.92 -9.26
C TYR A 546 15.39 -9.56 -9.90
N ASN A 547 15.44 -10.88 -9.96
CA ASN A 547 16.57 -11.65 -10.49
C ASN A 547 16.05 -12.83 -11.31
N ASP A 548 16.98 -13.63 -11.85
CA ASP A 548 16.68 -14.83 -12.64
C ASP A 548 17.65 -15.95 -12.26
N ASP A 549 17.51 -16.41 -11.02
CA ASP A 549 18.39 -17.43 -10.42
C ASP A 549 17.81 -18.85 -10.60
N ALA A 550 18.28 -19.53 -11.65
CA ALA A 550 17.87 -20.90 -11.95
C ALA A 550 18.21 -21.90 -10.83
N THR A 551 19.26 -21.65 -10.03
CA THR A 551 19.64 -22.55 -8.92
C THR A 551 18.60 -22.56 -7.79
N ALA A 552 17.81 -21.50 -7.70
CA ALA A 552 16.70 -21.34 -6.77
C ALA A 552 15.33 -21.52 -7.45
N ASN A 553 15.29 -22.15 -8.63
CA ASN A 553 14.09 -22.33 -9.45
C ASN A 553 13.39 -21.01 -9.84
N ASN A 554 14.15 -19.92 -9.97
CA ASN A 554 13.66 -18.67 -10.54
C ASN A 554 14.18 -18.51 -11.98
N THR A 555 13.31 -18.75 -12.96
CA THR A 555 13.62 -18.59 -14.40
C THR A 555 12.61 -17.67 -15.10
N THR A 556 11.94 -16.85 -14.30
CA THR A 556 10.73 -16.14 -14.72
C THR A 556 11.05 -15.01 -15.68
N CYS A 557 12.14 -14.26 -15.44
CA CYS A 557 12.53 -13.16 -16.31
C CYS A 557 12.87 -13.68 -17.71
N ALA A 558 13.70 -14.74 -17.81
CA ALA A 558 14.01 -15.39 -19.07
C ALA A 558 12.77 -15.91 -19.79
N LYS A 559 11.87 -16.62 -19.09
CA LYS A 559 10.63 -17.16 -19.70
C LYS A 559 9.74 -16.06 -20.28
N LEU A 560 9.59 -14.94 -19.58
CA LEU A 560 8.79 -13.80 -20.04
C LEU A 560 9.51 -12.91 -21.06
N GLY A 561 10.84 -13.05 -21.19
CA GLY A 561 11.68 -12.15 -21.96
C GLY A 561 11.75 -10.75 -21.36
N LEU A 562 11.75 -10.68 -20.03
CA LEU A 562 11.90 -9.45 -19.25
C LEU A 562 13.35 -9.33 -18.77
N ALA A 563 13.87 -8.11 -18.73
CA ALA A 563 15.12 -7.84 -18.01
C ALA A 563 14.84 -7.89 -16.49
N PRO A 564 15.66 -8.59 -15.69
CA PRO A 564 15.56 -8.52 -14.24
C PRO A 564 15.72 -7.09 -13.71
N ILE A 565 15.10 -6.78 -12.58
CA ILE A 565 15.24 -5.45 -11.95
C ILE A 565 16.64 -5.26 -11.37
N ASN A 566 17.30 -6.33 -10.92
CA ASN A 566 18.69 -6.27 -10.47
C ASN A 566 19.61 -5.76 -11.58
N GLY A 567 20.54 -4.88 -11.20
CA GLY A 567 21.43 -4.20 -12.13
C GLY A 567 20.80 -3.01 -12.86
N THR A 568 19.49 -2.78 -12.72
CA THR A 568 18.86 -1.54 -13.17
C THR A 568 19.11 -0.40 -12.17
N LYS A 569 18.90 0.84 -12.61
CA LYS A 569 18.97 2.04 -11.76
C LYS A 569 17.81 2.95 -12.12
N ARG A 570 17.33 3.72 -11.15
CA ARG A 570 16.35 4.78 -11.41
C ARG A 570 17.10 6.05 -11.80
N THR A 571 16.71 6.64 -12.92
CA THR A 571 17.40 7.79 -13.48
C THR A 571 16.62 9.07 -13.25
N GLY A 572 17.25 10.01 -12.57
CA GLY A 572 16.76 11.39 -12.41
C GLY A 572 17.32 12.32 -13.47
N ASN A 573 16.55 13.35 -13.82
CA ASN A 573 16.98 14.49 -14.65
C ASN A 573 16.20 15.74 -14.20
N TYR A 574 16.72 16.93 -14.47
CA TYR A 574 15.95 18.17 -14.35
C TYR A 574 16.02 18.97 -15.65
N LEU A 575 15.06 19.87 -15.82
CA LEU A 575 15.07 20.86 -16.88
C LEU A 575 16.03 21.99 -16.52
N ASN A 576 16.98 22.26 -17.40
CA ASN A 576 17.93 23.35 -17.26
C ASN A 576 17.74 24.36 -18.39
N TYR A 577 17.62 25.63 -18.04
CA TYR A 577 17.62 26.73 -18.99
C TYR A 577 18.98 26.80 -19.70
N LYS A 578 18.98 26.73 -21.03
CA LYS A 578 20.21 26.54 -21.81
C LYS A 578 20.96 27.82 -22.17
N VAL A 579 20.43 29.01 -21.84
CA VAL A 579 21.01 30.28 -22.32
C VAL A 579 21.70 31.06 -21.20
N GLY A 580 23.01 30.87 -21.08
CA GLY A 580 23.89 31.71 -20.28
C GLY A 580 23.55 31.79 -18.78
N ASN A 581 24.25 32.70 -18.09
CA ASN A 581 24.01 33.00 -16.69
C ASN A 581 23.07 34.22 -16.58
N VAL A 582 22.06 34.13 -15.71
CA VAL A 582 21.03 35.16 -15.52
C VAL A 582 20.76 35.36 -14.02
N SER A 583 20.61 36.60 -13.58
CA SER A 583 20.45 36.94 -12.15
C SER A 583 19.07 36.61 -11.58
N ALA A 584 18.06 36.49 -12.45
CA ALA A 584 16.67 36.19 -12.11
C ALA A 584 16.06 35.22 -13.14
N ASP A 585 14.85 34.75 -12.84
CA ASP A 585 14.13 33.78 -13.65
C ASP A 585 13.86 34.32 -15.09
N PRO A 586 14.49 33.74 -16.13
CA PRO A 586 14.54 34.34 -17.45
C PRO A 586 13.28 34.11 -18.29
N LEU A 587 12.38 33.23 -17.88
CA LEU A 587 11.22 32.82 -18.69
C LEU A 587 9.87 33.19 -18.07
N VAL A 588 9.84 34.08 -17.06
CA VAL A 588 8.60 34.49 -16.38
C VAL A 588 7.54 34.94 -17.39
N THR A 589 7.92 35.80 -18.34
CA THR A 589 7.01 36.33 -19.37
C THR A 589 6.66 35.28 -20.41
N GLN A 590 7.66 34.57 -20.94
CA GLN A 590 7.50 33.62 -22.04
C GLN A 590 6.63 32.42 -21.63
N ARG A 591 6.78 31.94 -20.40
CA ARG A 591 6.03 30.79 -19.90
C ARG A 591 4.58 31.12 -19.53
N ALA A 592 4.22 32.40 -19.42
CA ALA A 592 2.86 32.82 -19.03
C ALA A 592 1.80 32.40 -20.06
N ALA A 593 2.19 32.20 -21.33
CA ALA A 593 1.31 31.74 -22.40
C ALA A 593 1.20 30.20 -22.51
N ILE A 594 1.93 29.45 -21.67
CA ILE A 594 2.02 28.00 -21.75
C ILE A 594 1.22 27.37 -20.62
N SER A 595 0.28 26.50 -20.99
CA SER A 595 -0.47 25.64 -20.06
C SER A 595 -1.02 24.45 -20.83
N VAL A 596 -0.68 23.23 -20.41
CA VAL A 596 -1.22 21.99 -20.96
C VAL A 596 -2.32 21.51 -20.04
N ASP A 597 -3.57 21.69 -20.48
CA ASP A 597 -4.77 21.26 -19.77
C ASP A 597 -5.37 20.01 -20.43
N PRO A 598 -5.25 18.82 -19.81
CA PRO A 598 -5.83 17.59 -20.36
C PRO A 598 -7.36 17.56 -20.31
N ASP A 599 -8.02 18.55 -19.71
CA ASP A 599 -9.47 18.75 -19.78
C ASP A 599 -9.90 19.69 -20.92
N ALA A 600 -8.95 20.31 -21.63
CA ALA A 600 -9.26 21.14 -22.79
C ALA A 600 -9.79 20.30 -23.96
N ALA A 601 -10.55 20.94 -24.86
CA ALA A 601 -10.99 20.32 -26.11
C ALA A 601 -9.79 19.81 -26.91
N THR A 602 -9.93 18.67 -27.60
CA THR A 602 -8.82 17.96 -28.25
C THR A 602 -7.95 18.85 -29.14
N ALA A 603 -8.55 19.72 -29.95
CA ALA A 603 -7.79 20.65 -30.80
C ALA A 603 -6.95 21.64 -29.99
N THR A 604 -7.50 22.18 -28.90
CA THR A 604 -6.81 23.07 -27.97
C THR A 604 -5.70 22.34 -27.23
N PHE A 605 -5.97 21.15 -26.70
CA PHE A 605 -4.97 20.32 -26.03
C PHE A 605 -3.78 20.01 -26.94
N ASN A 606 -4.04 19.61 -28.19
CA ASN A 606 -2.98 19.35 -29.17
C ASN A 606 -2.16 20.60 -29.47
N ALA A 607 -2.80 21.76 -29.63
CA ALA A 607 -2.11 23.03 -29.81
C ALA A 607 -1.23 23.41 -28.60
N GLN A 608 -1.71 23.16 -27.37
CA GLN A 608 -0.94 23.37 -26.14
C GLN A 608 0.29 22.44 -26.06
N ILE A 609 0.15 21.16 -26.43
CA ILE A 609 1.26 20.21 -26.50
C ILE A 609 2.32 20.68 -27.52
N THR A 610 1.90 21.12 -28.71
CA THR A 610 2.82 21.66 -29.73
C THR A 610 3.52 22.92 -29.23
N ALA A 611 2.79 23.85 -28.58
CA ALA A 611 3.39 25.05 -28.01
C ALA A 611 4.42 24.71 -26.92
N LEU A 612 4.14 23.73 -26.07
CA LEU A 612 5.07 23.26 -25.03
C LEU A 612 6.31 22.58 -25.64
N GLU A 613 6.14 21.76 -26.68
CA GLU A 613 7.26 21.19 -27.44
C GLU A 613 8.17 22.27 -28.02
N THR A 614 7.60 23.29 -28.67
CA THR A 614 8.38 24.43 -29.18
C THR A 614 9.10 25.15 -28.03
N PHE A 615 8.42 25.35 -26.91
CA PHE A 615 8.99 26.01 -25.72
C PHE A 615 10.20 25.23 -25.16
N TYR A 616 10.06 23.91 -24.99
CA TYR A 616 11.14 23.05 -24.51
C TYR A 616 12.34 23.07 -25.43
N ASN A 617 12.14 22.88 -26.73
CA ASN A 617 13.21 22.92 -27.72
C ASN A 617 13.90 24.29 -27.78
N THR A 618 13.15 25.37 -27.53
CA THR A 618 13.69 26.73 -27.55
C THR A 618 14.54 27.05 -26.33
N TYR A 619 14.15 26.60 -25.13
CA TYR A 619 14.72 27.11 -23.88
C TYR A 619 15.42 26.09 -22.97
N PHE A 620 15.14 24.80 -23.11
CA PHE A 620 15.62 23.80 -22.17
C PHE A 620 16.55 22.77 -22.78
N VAL A 621 17.31 22.15 -21.88
CA VAL A 621 17.97 20.87 -22.05
C VAL A 621 17.70 20.03 -20.80
N LEU A 622 17.66 18.71 -20.93
CA LEU A 622 17.68 17.82 -19.77
C LEU A 622 19.13 17.61 -19.33
N VAL A 623 19.35 17.71 -18.02
CA VAL A 623 20.67 17.48 -17.43
C VAL A 623 20.50 16.54 -16.24
N ALA A 624 21.46 15.64 -16.09
CA ALA A 624 21.51 14.71 -14.97
C ALA A 624 21.80 15.46 -13.64
N PRO A 625 21.28 14.97 -12.51
CA PRO A 625 21.66 15.48 -11.20
C PRO A 625 23.12 15.22 -10.88
N SER A 626 23.73 16.14 -10.12
CA SER A 626 25.14 16.01 -9.69
C SER A 626 25.35 14.80 -8.80
N THR A 627 24.35 14.47 -7.99
CA THR A 627 24.24 13.19 -7.30
C THR A 627 23.23 12.33 -8.04
N PRO A 628 23.56 11.10 -8.44
CA PRO A 628 22.60 10.18 -9.05
C PRO A 628 21.36 10.02 -8.16
N MET A 629 20.19 9.86 -8.79
CA MET A 629 18.92 9.63 -8.07
C MET A 629 19.04 8.45 -7.10
N ASP A 630 19.66 7.36 -7.56
CA ASP A 630 19.99 6.20 -6.73
C ASP A 630 21.46 6.27 -6.34
N ALA A 631 21.72 6.64 -5.09
CA ALA A 631 23.08 6.77 -4.57
C ALA A 631 23.20 6.30 -3.13
N VAL A 632 24.36 5.73 -2.80
CA VAL A 632 24.81 5.44 -1.44
C VAL A 632 26.11 6.21 -1.23
N ASN A 633 26.17 7.04 -0.18
CA ASN A 633 27.32 7.92 0.07
C ASN A 633 27.70 8.78 -1.16
N ASN A 634 26.69 9.31 -1.86
CA ASN A 634 26.80 10.08 -3.11
C ASN A 634 27.37 9.33 -4.33
N VAL A 635 27.59 8.02 -4.23
CA VAL A 635 28.02 7.19 -5.36
C VAL A 635 26.81 6.49 -5.95
N GLY A 636 26.65 6.58 -7.27
CA GLY A 636 25.56 5.92 -7.98
C GLY A 636 25.58 4.41 -7.80
N VAL A 637 24.42 3.82 -7.50
CA VAL A 637 24.26 2.38 -7.32
C VAL A 637 23.18 1.83 -8.24
N THR A 638 23.16 0.51 -8.38
CA THR A 638 22.08 -0.23 -9.06
C THR A 638 21.28 -1.00 -8.00
N ILE A 639 20.05 -1.35 -8.34
CA ILE A 639 19.20 -2.20 -7.50
C ILE A 639 19.86 -3.59 -7.41
N ASP A 640 19.97 -4.10 -6.19
CA ASP A 640 20.53 -5.42 -5.92
C ASP A 640 19.74 -6.14 -4.82
N TRP A 641 18.70 -6.88 -5.24
CA TRP A 641 17.84 -7.69 -4.40
C TRP A 641 18.33 -9.14 -4.35
N LYS A 642 18.43 -9.72 -3.16
CA LYS A 642 18.94 -11.09 -2.98
C LYS A 642 17.83 -12.13 -3.03
N GLN A 643 18.20 -13.37 -3.42
CA GLN A 643 17.24 -14.46 -3.58
C GLN A 643 16.46 -14.78 -2.30
N ASN A 644 17.11 -14.69 -1.14
CA ASN A 644 16.46 -14.93 0.15
C ASN A 644 15.46 -13.83 0.54
N TYR A 645 15.42 -12.68 -0.14
CA TYR A 645 14.55 -11.57 0.24
C TYR A 645 13.10 -11.74 -0.25
N TYR A 646 12.85 -12.64 -1.22
CA TYR A 646 11.49 -12.86 -1.73
C TYR A 646 10.50 -13.34 -0.66
N ILE A 647 11.00 -14.10 0.32
CA ILE A 647 10.29 -14.45 1.55
C ILE A 647 11.18 -14.10 2.72
N SER A 648 10.67 -13.29 3.64
CA SER A 648 11.44 -12.85 4.80
C SER A 648 11.73 -14.01 5.76
N GLY A 649 12.85 -13.90 6.49
CA GLY A 649 13.14 -14.72 7.64
C GLY A 649 12.28 -14.31 8.85
N ILE A 650 12.29 -15.13 9.89
CA ILE A 650 11.71 -14.79 11.19
C ILE A 650 12.75 -14.01 12.00
N SER A 651 12.31 -12.95 12.68
CA SER A 651 13.19 -12.08 13.46
C SER A 651 13.81 -12.80 14.65
N ASN A 652 14.98 -12.32 15.08
CA ASN A 652 15.72 -12.89 16.21
C ASN A 652 14.86 -12.98 17.47
N THR A 653 14.10 -11.93 17.79
CA THR A 653 13.21 -11.87 18.95
C THR A 653 12.16 -12.97 18.95
N VAL A 654 11.56 -13.26 17.79
CA VAL A 654 10.52 -14.30 17.68
C VAL A 654 11.15 -15.69 17.81
N LEU A 655 12.27 -15.95 17.14
CA LEU A 655 12.96 -17.25 17.19
C LEU A 655 13.51 -17.56 18.60
N SER A 656 14.04 -16.56 19.31
CA SER A 656 14.55 -16.77 20.68
C SER A 656 13.44 -17.12 21.67
N LEU A 657 12.22 -16.62 21.45
CA LEU A 657 11.07 -16.87 22.32
C LEU A 657 10.28 -18.12 21.92
N ASN A 658 10.43 -18.57 20.67
CA ASN A 658 9.67 -19.68 20.10
C ASN A 658 10.63 -20.64 19.38
N PRO A 659 11.48 -21.38 20.12
CA PRO A 659 12.55 -22.21 19.54
C PRO A 659 12.05 -23.39 18.68
N TRP A 660 10.75 -23.72 18.75
CA TRP A 660 10.13 -24.71 17.86
C TRP A 660 9.83 -24.17 16.45
N LEU A 661 9.90 -22.85 16.23
CA LEU A 661 9.71 -22.27 14.91
C LEU A 661 10.97 -22.44 14.04
N GLN A 662 10.77 -22.99 12.85
CA GLN A 662 11.85 -23.14 11.87
C GLN A 662 12.09 -21.84 11.10
N GLN A 663 13.35 -21.45 10.99
CA GLN A 663 13.78 -20.34 10.12
C GLN A 663 13.63 -20.72 8.64
N THR A 664 13.30 -19.75 7.79
CA THR A 664 13.15 -19.91 6.33
C THR A 664 14.51 -20.18 5.67
N ILE A 665 14.55 -21.09 4.69
CA ILE A 665 15.75 -21.34 3.87
C ILE A 665 16.28 -20.04 3.26
N GLY A 666 17.59 -19.81 3.34
CA GLY A 666 18.26 -18.58 2.91
C GLY A 666 18.43 -17.53 4.02
N TRP A 667 17.85 -17.77 5.20
CA TRP A 667 18.04 -16.96 6.40
C TRP A 667 18.69 -17.79 7.51
N LYS A 668 19.49 -17.16 8.36
CA LYS A 668 20.07 -17.75 9.56
C LYS A 668 19.13 -17.57 10.76
N ASP A 669 19.10 -18.54 11.65
CA ASP A 669 18.33 -18.51 12.88
C ASP A 669 19.01 -17.67 13.98
N ALA A 670 18.43 -17.63 15.18
CA ALA A 670 18.96 -16.89 16.32
C ALA A 670 20.34 -17.38 16.80
N ASN A 671 20.72 -18.61 16.45
CA ASN A 671 22.01 -19.22 16.78
C ASN A 671 23.01 -19.16 15.61
N GLY A 672 22.64 -18.54 14.49
CA GLY A 672 23.46 -18.44 13.29
C GLY A 672 23.45 -19.69 12.40
N SER A 673 22.58 -20.66 12.67
CA SER A 673 22.40 -21.86 11.82
C SER A 673 21.51 -21.56 10.63
N ASP A 674 21.69 -22.27 9.51
CA ASP A 674 20.89 -22.06 8.31
C ASP A 674 19.43 -22.54 8.51
N GLY A 675 18.49 -21.74 8.01
CA GLY A 675 17.07 -22.06 8.05
C GLY A 675 16.72 -23.28 7.20
N THR A 676 15.73 -24.04 7.68
CA THR A 676 15.32 -25.33 7.13
C THR A 676 13.90 -25.35 6.59
N PHE A 677 13.10 -24.30 6.86
CA PHE A 677 11.72 -24.23 6.40
C PHE A 677 11.64 -23.85 4.92
N ASN A 678 11.03 -24.71 4.11
CA ASN A 678 10.79 -24.46 2.70
C ASN A 678 9.44 -23.75 2.49
N TYR A 679 9.48 -22.49 2.07
CA TYR A 679 8.29 -21.67 1.88
C TYR A 679 7.43 -22.05 0.67
N GLN A 680 7.95 -22.86 -0.27
CA GLN A 680 7.25 -23.29 -1.48
C GLN A 680 6.62 -24.68 -1.35
N ASN A 681 6.87 -25.40 -0.26
CA ASN A 681 6.37 -26.75 -0.03
C ASN A 681 5.16 -26.78 0.90
#